data_AF-A0A5N6TMF7-F1
#
_entry.id   AF-A0A5N6TMF7-F1
#
_cell.length_a   1.000
_cell.length_b   1.000
_cell.length_c   1.000
_cell.angle_alpha   90.00
_cell.angle_beta   90.00
_cell.angle_gamma   90.00
#
_symmetry.space_group_name_H-M   'P 1'
#
loop_
_entity.id
_entity.type
_entity.pdbx_description
1 polymer ?
#
loop_
_entity_poly.entity_id
_entity_poly.type
_entity_poly.pdbx_seq_one_letter_code
_entity_poly.pdbx_strand_id
1 'polypeptide(L)'
;MATWAYPPLPAEQLEQEADSALERELEWLLRSLQNSLASLREGLHECAALLAPKEPGSTLVLSSLRSENVKGFVTRVGTKIVKGDIQLRLTSLASARGSPTTRLCLSNTPSAPELVLHQLVSVKNLVNQSLDVVDVSTWTGDPLNASFIYGQLRLLHETISEARQMLKGETDQVRGKWWEASAHDDVFDPPLPPYLSFHLSIADSALVLYLRTLESSTPTHTPTAFATDISLTGFNLRDRLFGTRHRGHDEVGDLFTWKGDEVRVREKIRVESQDPSLMAVMAKLTALQHEVMKWISALKVLMGNEDTDSEGCLDRNPPIGDSEFSMVCISWQRFLCLKRVAFISFHPDENSEGLRMLSIPPSSRASRTCSHGLLRTIASKSSPIGSQQLRGGATSFLAQRYRCTTAQTQSTLSSPVGFPRKTATGYRSNVLHNGRRHASTSSEGKEISEEQKDDIYRVIEKINDAEAEIIALTEDLNLSGARNEEVDLVEDQDVSEAVHPETAEARVRAARQQFKEYLPEGHLNDTELELYTQLYGEPIVRSQEVEVEAEPEEDERDPDRLYREDGQGGWQEVELEHVESDGEPPLLYDMEVGPVEEETEAMRRTREVAEQFGGDLMLEGVEGEADNNEPRVHPLTEQGKFAPNPSTVFLPKDTVTGPVSVILSDYSNKHLADTAGRLFGGRGLPYSTATPPPKAQLPQLPIPLEASQRHMTEMEANTFLATLYPGMYASVLSTLVEVRKRLGTNWLRDLIKKEDGPHILDASAGGAGVLAWREVIRAEKAPCPVGRSTVVTGSETLQFRASTMLENTTFLPRLPDYVHIREKPTLDDARAPPKRKQYDIIVAPHTLLGIEEEYMRKEYVENLWALLNPNGGVLILLEKGHQKGFEAIAGARDMLLKRHISSPGSTHYTNFTESPIEDADVEKEPGMIIAPCTNHEKCPMFDGPGHSKGRKDLCYFEQRYIRPSYLQRILGAKDRNHEDLKFSYVAVQRGVDMREKKNILQGTEATNAAFTGYGHELDEQDTQSLRSWWESDQQAQKSPFESYLPNHDNFHTLSLPRVMYPPMKRRGHVLFDLCTPEGKIERWTVPRSYSRQAYKDARKSSWGDLWALGAKTRIPRNLKIGDKHGEGKKERLARRAAERAEMAEEGELEQQTEASSEWPDLPIPRRQKGQTIPSWKKHADKKKLRQATKKHTAAKVAQDDSLI
;
A
#
# COMPACT_ATOMS: atom_id res chain seq x y z
N MET A 1 -12.21 39.33 -14.33
CA MET A 1 -11.32 40.32 -14.99
C MET A 1 -11.88 40.93 -16.29
N ALA A 2 -12.98 40.44 -16.89
CA ALA A 2 -13.45 40.93 -18.20
C ALA A 2 -14.86 41.54 -18.23
N THR A 3 -15.44 41.89 -17.07
CA THR A 3 -16.83 42.35 -16.94
C THR A 3 -17.02 43.87 -16.82
N TRP A 4 -15.93 44.65 -16.78
CA TRP A 4 -16.01 46.12 -16.59
C TRP A 4 -16.16 46.93 -17.89
N ALA A 5 -16.04 46.28 -19.05
CA ALA A 5 -15.89 46.95 -20.35
C ALA A 5 -17.19 47.11 -21.16
N TYR A 6 -18.30 46.49 -20.73
CA TYR A 6 -19.59 46.51 -21.43
C TYR A 6 -20.73 46.75 -20.43
N PRO A 7 -21.72 47.61 -20.75
CA PRO A 7 -22.91 47.76 -19.91
C PRO A 7 -23.73 46.46 -19.89
N PRO A 8 -24.36 46.10 -18.76
CA PRO A 8 -25.21 44.90 -18.70
C PRO A 8 -26.43 45.07 -19.59
N LEU A 9 -26.76 44.02 -20.35
CA LEU A 9 -27.97 43.96 -21.16
C LEU A 9 -29.22 43.81 -20.26
N PRO A 10 -30.37 44.36 -20.67
CA PRO A 10 -31.67 44.04 -20.07
C PRO A 10 -31.91 42.53 -20.06
N ALA A 11 -32.56 41.99 -19.01
CA ALA A 11 -32.77 40.55 -18.83
C ALA A 11 -33.42 39.89 -20.06
N GLU A 12 -34.48 40.48 -20.61
CA GLU A 12 -35.18 40.03 -21.81
C GLU A 12 -34.27 39.98 -23.06
N GLN A 13 -33.33 40.91 -23.20
CA GLN A 13 -32.32 40.87 -24.28
C GLN A 13 -31.25 39.81 -24.02
N LEU A 14 -30.91 39.56 -22.75
CA LEU A 14 -29.92 38.57 -22.36
C LEU A 14 -30.45 37.14 -22.56
N GLU A 15 -31.74 36.92 -22.31
CA GLU A 15 -32.45 35.67 -22.66
C GLU A 15 -32.50 35.46 -24.18
N GLN A 16 -32.92 36.48 -24.94
CA GLN A 16 -32.90 36.42 -26.41
C GLN A 16 -31.51 36.17 -27.00
N GLU A 17 -30.46 36.79 -26.43
CA GLU A 17 -29.08 36.52 -26.84
C GLU A 17 -28.60 35.11 -26.42
N ALA A 18 -29.04 34.60 -25.27
CA ALA A 18 -28.72 33.25 -24.81
C ALA A 18 -29.39 32.17 -25.67
N ASP A 19 -30.66 32.34 -26.02
CA ASP A 19 -31.40 31.43 -26.91
C ASP A 19 -30.79 31.46 -28.32
N SER A 20 -30.57 32.65 -28.89
CA SER A 20 -29.89 32.82 -30.18
C SER A 20 -28.47 32.22 -30.17
N ALA A 21 -27.79 32.25 -29.02
CA ALA A 21 -26.48 31.63 -28.85
C ALA A 21 -26.55 30.11 -28.79
N LEU A 22 -27.52 29.55 -28.07
CA LEU A 22 -27.78 28.12 -27.97
C LEU A 22 -28.18 27.52 -29.33
N GLU A 23 -29.04 28.20 -30.10
CA GLU A 23 -29.38 27.81 -31.48
C GLU A 23 -28.14 27.71 -32.37
N ARG A 24 -27.23 28.70 -32.30
CA ARG A 24 -25.98 28.71 -33.07
C ARG A 24 -24.98 27.65 -32.59
N GLU A 25 -24.91 27.36 -31.30
CA GLU A 25 -24.09 26.26 -30.77
C GLU A 25 -24.63 24.89 -31.19
N LEU A 26 -25.95 24.71 -31.19
CA LEU A 26 -26.63 23.49 -31.66
C LEU A 26 -26.40 23.27 -33.16
N GLU A 27 -26.59 24.31 -33.99
CA GLU A 27 -26.34 24.23 -35.43
C GLU A 27 -24.86 23.92 -35.72
N TRP A 28 -23.94 24.57 -35.01
CA TRP A 28 -22.50 24.31 -35.12
C TRP A 28 -22.14 22.87 -34.71
N LEU A 29 -22.70 22.35 -33.62
CA LEU A 29 -22.47 20.97 -33.19
C LEU A 29 -22.95 19.98 -34.24
N LEU A 30 -24.15 20.17 -34.80
CA LEU A 30 -24.72 19.28 -35.82
C LEU A 30 -23.89 19.31 -37.11
N ARG A 31 -23.43 20.49 -37.56
CA ARG A 31 -22.50 20.61 -38.69
C ARG A 31 -21.15 19.90 -38.42
N SER A 32 -20.61 20.02 -37.20
CA SER A 32 -19.36 19.34 -36.81
C SER A 32 -19.53 17.82 -36.68
N LEU A 33 -20.73 17.35 -36.30
CA LEU A 33 -21.05 15.94 -36.15
C LEU A 33 -21.01 15.21 -37.50
N GLN A 34 -21.42 15.84 -38.60
CA GLN A 34 -21.41 15.23 -39.94
C GLN A 34 -20.01 14.79 -40.38
N ASN A 35 -18.98 15.59 -40.10
CA ASN A 35 -17.58 15.21 -40.32
C ASN A 35 -17.15 14.02 -39.43
N SER A 36 -17.69 13.94 -38.22
CA SER A 36 -17.39 12.89 -37.24
C SER A 36 -18.08 11.56 -37.59
N LEU A 37 -19.31 11.62 -38.14
CA LEU A 37 -20.04 10.47 -38.68
C LEU A 37 -19.30 9.83 -39.86
N ALA A 38 -18.65 10.62 -40.72
CA ALA A 38 -17.82 10.09 -41.80
C ALA A 38 -16.63 9.24 -41.29
N SER A 39 -15.95 9.68 -40.22
CA SER A 39 -14.88 8.91 -39.57
C SER A 39 -15.40 7.65 -38.87
N LEU A 40 -16.57 7.73 -38.22
CA LEU A 40 -17.22 6.56 -37.63
C LEU A 40 -17.63 5.53 -38.70
N ARG A 41 -18.13 5.99 -39.86
CA ARG A 41 -18.46 5.14 -41.02
C ARG A 41 -17.24 4.36 -41.50
N GLU A 42 -16.08 5.01 -41.60
CA GLU A 42 -14.81 4.35 -41.96
C GLU A 42 -14.44 3.26 -40.94
N GLY A 43 -14.51 3.57 -39.64
CA GLY A 43 -14.25 2.58 -38.57
C GLY A 43 -15.19 1.37 -38.60
N LEU A 44 -16.48 1.57 -38.93
CA LEU A 44 -17.44 0.48 -39.13
C LEU A 44 -17.16 -0.32 -40.41
N HIS A 45 -16.73 0.32 -41.50
CA HIS A 45 -16.30 -0.39 -42.72
C HIS A 45 -15.05 -1.24 -42.47
N GLU A 46 -14.11 -0.80 -41.64
CA GLU A 46 -12.98 -1.64 -41.21
C GLU A 46 -13.44 -2.87 -40.42
N CYS A 47 -14.39 -2.71 -39.49
CA CYS A 47 -15.01 -3.83 -38.78
C CYS A 47 -15.68 -4.82 -39.76
N ALA A 48 -16.46 -4.34 -40.72
CA ALA A 48 -17.08 -5.16 -41.76
C ALA A 48 -16.02 -5.86 -42.63
N ALA A 49 -14.91 -5.19 -42.95
CA ALA A 49 -13.80 -5.71 -43.75
C ALA A 49 -12.96 -6.78 -43.03
N LEU A 50 -12.98 -6.81 -41.68
CA LEU A 50 -12.40 -7.87 -40.84
C LEU A 50 -13.33 -9.09 -40.70
N LEU A 51 -14.65 -8.89 -40.75
CA LEU A 51 -15.66 -9.95 -40.74
C LEU A 51 -15.94 -10.53 -42.14
N ALA A 52 -15.43 -9.91 -43.20
CA ALA A 52 -15.56 -10.38 -44.57
C ALA A 52 -14.81 -11.72 -44.79
N PRO A 53 -15.34 -12.65 -45.62
CA PRO A 53 -14.65 -13.88 -45.97
C PRO A 53 -13.47 -13.59 -46.91
N LYS A 54 -12.28 -13.43 -46.34
CA LYS A 54 -11.01 -13.26 -47.06
C LYS A 54 -10.13 -14.50 -46.83
N GLU A 55 -9.47 -14.96 -47.88
CA GLU A 55 -8.48 -16.04 -47.82
C GLU A 55 -7.05 -15.49 -47.96
N PRO A 56 -6.06 -16.00 -47.19
CA PRO A 56 -6.19 -17.02 -46.14
C PRO A 56 -6.89 -16.49 -44.88
N GLY A 57 -7.74 -17.33 -44.29
CA GLY A 57 -8.43 -17.02 -43.03
C GLY A 57 -7.54 -17.11 -41.78
N SER A 58 -8.14 -16.88 -40.62
CA SER A 58 -7.44 -17.00 -39.33
C SER A 58 -7.31 -18.47 -38.92
N THR A 59 -6.09 -19.01 -38.95
CA THR A 59 -5.77 -20.35 -38.44
C THR A 59 -5.50 -20.30 -36.94
N LEU A 60 -6.35 -20.95 -36.17
CA LEU A 60 -6.37 -20.94 -34.71
C LEU A 60 -5.97 -22.33 -34.17
N VAL A 61 -5.04 -22.38 -33.21
CA VAL A 61 -4.57 -23.62 -32.60
C VAL A 61 -5.50 -24.03 -31.45
N LEU A 62 -6.07 -25.23 -31.54
CA LEU A 62 -6.92 -25.83 -30.52
C LEU A 62 -6.10 -26.89 -29.75
N SER A 63 -5.48 -26.49 -28.64
CA SER A 63 -4.68 -27.40 -27.82
C SER A 63 -4.87 -27.21 -26.31
N SER A 64 -4.99 -28.31 -25.55
CA SER A 64 -5.12 -28.27 -24.10
C SER A 64 -3.75 -28.22 -23.40
N LEU A 65 -3.32 -27.01 -23.00
CA LEU A 65 -2.00 -26.62 -22.45
C LEU A 65 -1.39 -27.49 -21.33
N ARG A 66 -2.16 -28.34 -20.63
CA ARG A 66 -1.69 -29.12 -19.47
C ARG A 66 -1.96 -30.61 -19.51
N SER A 67 -2.79 -31.08 -20.44
CA SER A 67 -3.29 -32.47 -20.42
C SER A 67 -3.15 -33.21 -21.75
N GLU A 68 -2.85 -32.51 -22.85
CA GLU A 68 -2.81 -33.07 -24.22
C GLU A 68 -4.07 -33.82 -24.69
N ASN A 69 -5.20 -33.73 -23.96
CA ASN A 69 -6.48 -34.33 -24.34
C ASN A 69 -7.00 -33.85 -25.72
N VAL A 70 -6.63 -32.63 -26.12
CA VAL A 70 -6.99 -32.04 -27.42
C VAL A 70 -5.73 -31.43 -28.05
N LYS A 71 -5.49 -31.74 -29.32
CA LYS A 71 -4.43 -31.14 -30.14
C LYS A 71 -4.87 -31.03 -31.59
N GLY A 72 -4.93 -29.81 -32.12
CA GLY A 72 -5.35 -29.57 -33.49
C GLY A 72 -5.34 -28.10 -33.88
N PHE A 73 -5.93 -27.79 -35.02
CA PHE A 73 -6.18 -26.44 -35.49
C PHE A 73 -7.50 -26.34 -36.26
N VAL A 74 -8.03 -25.14 -36.35
CA VAL A 74 -9.15 -24.77 -37.24
C VAL A 74 -8.82 -23.49 -37.99
N THR A 75 -9.37 -23.29 -39.19
CA THR A 75 -9.21 -22.06 -39.98
C THR A 75 -10.57 -21.41 -40.18
N ARG A 76 -10.76 -20.22 -39.59
CA ARG A 76 -11.97 -19.42 -39.76
C ARG A 76 -11.82 -18.46 -40.94
N VAL A 77 -12.80 -18.46 -41.83
CA VAL A 77 -12.92 -17.50 -42.95
C VAL A 77 -14.26 -16.77 -42.78
N GLY A 78 -14.20 -15.47 -42.44
CA GLY A 78 -15.40 -14.69 -42.11
C GLY A 78 -16.21 -15.32 -40.98
N THR A 79 -17.45 -15.72 -41.25
CA THR A 79 -18.37 -16.31 -40.26
C THR A 79 -18.36 -17.85 -40.23
N LYS A 80 -17.45 -18.52 -40.96
CA LYS A 80 -17.43 -19.99 -41.13
C LYS A 80 -16.08 -20.60 -40.73
N ILE A 81 -16.08 -21.85 -40.28
CA ILE A 81 -14.86 -22.66 -40.19
C ILE A 81 -14.74 -23.50 -41.47
N VAL A 82 -13.64 -23.32 -42.22
CA VAL A 82 -13.45 -23.93 -43.55
C VAL A 82 -12.47 -25.12 -43.52
N LYS A 83 -11.54 -25.15 -42.56
CA LYS A 83 -10.58 -26.25 -42.38
C LYS A 83 -10.43 -26.56 -40.90
N GLY A 84 -10.24 -27.83 -40.57
CA GLY A 84 -10.04 -28.28 -39.20
C GLY A 84 -9.51 -29.69 -39.13
N ASP A 85 -8.53 -29.92 -38.25
CA ASP A 85 -7.92 -31.22 -37.98
C ASP A 85 -7.60 -31.27 -36.48
N ILE A 86 -8.31 -32.13 -35.76
CA ILE A 86 -8.33 -32.17 -34.29
C ILE A 86 -8.15 -33.61 -33.81
N GLN A 87 -7.05 -33.86 -33.11
CA GLN A 87 -6.78 -35.12 -32.44
C GLN A 87 -7.24 -35.05 -30.98
N LEU A 88 -8.07 -36.02 -30.58
CA LEU A 88 -8.64 -36.18 -29.25
C LEU A 88 -8.04 -37.40 -28.55
N ARG A 89 -7.66 -37.22 -27.28
CA ARG A 89 -7.15 -38.24 -26.36
C ARG A 89 -8.03 -38.26 -25.11
N LEU A 90 -9.28 -38.74 -25.24
CA LEU A 90 -10.25 -38.75 -24.14
C LEU A 90 -10.38 -40.17 -23.59
N THR A 91 -10.27 -40.34 -22.28
CA THR A 91 -10.40 -41.66 -21.62
C THR A 91 -11.80 -42.26 -21.77
N SER A 92 -12.81 -41.41 -21.96
CA SER A 92 -14.20 -41.82 -22.20
C SER A 92 -14.52 -42.18 -23.66
N LEU A 93 -13.64 -41.86 -24.64
CA LEU A 93 -13.82 -42.18 -26.08
C LEU A 93 -12.94 -43.35 -26.58
N ALA A 94 -12.35 -44.14 -25.70
CA ALA A 94 -11.45 -45.23 -26.08
C ALA A 94 -12.14 -46.21 -27.06
N SER A 95 -11.69 -46.19 -28.32
CA SER A 95 -12.37 -46.90 -29.42
C SER A 95 -11.96 -48.38 -29.47
N ALA A 96 -12.91 -49.25 -29.85
CA ALA A 96 -12.75 -50.71 -29.95
C ALA A 96 -11.73 -51.21 -31.01
N ARG A 97 -10.86 -50.33 -31.54
CA ARG A 97 -9.83 -50.63 -32.57
C ARG A 97 -8.40 -50.30 -32.12
N GLY A 98 -8.14 -50.21 -30.81
CA GLY A 98 -6.77 -50.18 -30.25
C GLY A 98 -5.97 -48.89 -30.45
N SER A 99 -6.53 -47.86 -31.08
CA SER A 99 -5.94 -46.51 -31.10
C SER A 99 -6.35 -45.73 -29.84
N PRO A 100 -5.40 -45.15 -29.08
CA PRO A 100 -5.71 -44.29 -27.93
C PRO A 100 -6.15 -42.87 -28.34
N THR A 101 -6.26 -42.58 -29.65
CA THR A 101 -6.63 -41.25 -30.14
C THR A 101 -7.70 -41.30 -31.22
N THR A 102 -8.69 -40.42 -31.14
CA THR A 102 -9.75 -40.20 -32.14
C THR A 102 -9.41 -38.93 -32.92
N ARG A 103 -9.39 -38.97 -34.25
CA ARG A 103 -9.13 -37.80 -35.11
C ARG A 103 -10.42 -37.33 -35.75
N LEU A 104 -10.68 -36.03 -35.66
CA LEU A 104 -11.79 -35.33 -36.28
C LEU A 104 -11.24 -34.36 -37.32
N CYS A 105 -11.46 -34.65 -38.60
CA CYS A 105 -11.17 -33.73 -39.69
C CYS A 105 -12.49 -33.13 -40.19
N LEU A 106 -12.53 -31.84 -40.50
CA LEU A 106 -13.66 -31.28 -41.24
C LEU A 106 -13.70 -31.88 -42.65
N SER A 107 -14.88 -32.27 -43.10
CA SER A 107 -15.06 -32.82 -44.45
C SER A 107 -14.76 -31.74 -45.50
N ASN A 108 -13.97 -32.13 -46.51
CA ASN A 108 -13.73 -31.31 -47.70
C ASN A 108 -14.66 -31.69 -48.87
N THR A 109 -15.68 -32.53 -48.65
CA THR A 109 -16.64 -32.89 -49.71
C THR A 109 -17.63 -31.75 -49.96
N PRO A 110 -17.94 -31.40 -51.22
CA PRO A 110 -18.85 -30.28 -51.53
C PRO A 110 -20.32 -30.56 -51.16
N SER A 111 -20.63 -31.77 -50.67
CA SER A 111 -21.94 -32.16 -50.14
C SER A 111 -22.03 -32.06 -48.62
N ALA A 112 -20.93 -31.80 -47.91
CA ALA A 112 -20.94 -31.68 -46.45
C ALA A 112 -21.49 -30.32 -45.99
N PRO A 113 -22.25 -30.27 -44.88
CA PRO A 113 -22.74 -29.00 -44.32
C PRO A 113 -21.59 -28.14 -43.78
N GLU A 114 -21.61 -26.84 -44.11
CA GLU A 114 -20.62 -25.88 -43.62
C GLU A 114 -20.79 -25.58 -42.12
N LEU A 115 -19.67 -25.46 -41.39
CA LEU A 115 -19.69 -25.11 -39.97
C LEU A 115 -19.76 -23.58 -39.78
N VAL A 116 -20.98 -23.05 -39.70
CA VAL A 116 -21.27 -21.61 -39.57
C VAL A 116 -21.34 -21.17 -38.10
N LEU A 117 -20.63 -20.11 -37.75
CA LEU A 117 -20.72 -19.47 -36.44
C LEU A 117 -21.81 -18.39 -36.45
N HIS A 118 -23.04 -18.77 -36.08
CA HIS A 118 -24.23 -17.90 -36.11
C HIS A 118 -24.03 -16.58 -35.33
N GLN A 119 -23.30 -16.60 -34.21
CA GLN A 119 -22.94 -15.38 -33.47
C GLN A 119 -22.22 -14.34 -34.36
N LEU A 120 -21.27 -14.76 -35.19
CA LEU A 120 -20.54 -13.86 -36.08
C LEU A 120 -21.39 -13.38 -37.27
N VAL A 121 -22.40 -14.16 -37.68
CA VAL A 121 -23.41 -13.71 -38.65
C VAL A 121 -24.23 -12.56 -38.04
N SER A 122 -24.67 -12.70 -36.78
CA SER A 122 -25.40 -11.63 -36.07
C SER A 122 -24.53 -10.37 -35.89
N VAL A 123 -23.27 -10.52 -35.46
CA VAL A 123 -22.33 -9.39 -35.33
C VAL A 123 -22.14 -8.68 -36.67
N LYS A 124 -21.95 -9.42 -37.77
CA LYS A 124 -21.83 -8.84 -39.11
C LYS A 124 -23.10 -8.07 -39.52
N ASN A 125 -24.28 -8.60 -39.21
CA ASN A 125 -25.54 -7.93 -39.49
C ASN A 125 -25.70 -6.64 -38.68
N LEU A 126 -25.35 -6.65 -37.38
CA LEU A 126 -25.39 -5.47 -36.51
C LEU A 126 -24.40 -4.38 -36.95
N VAL A 127 -23.20 -4.76 -37.42
CA VAL A 127 -22.23 -3.81 -38.01
C VAL A 127 -22.77 -3.21 -39.31
N ASN A 128 -23.43 -3.99 -40.16
CA ASN A 128 -24.07 -3.47 -41.38
C ASN A 128 -25.25 -2.54 -41.04
N GLN A 129 -26.11 -2.90 -40.08
CA GLN A 129 -27.18 -2.02 -39.59
C GLN A 129 -26.63 -0.71 -39.01
N SER A 130 -25.48 -0.77 -38.32
CA SER A 130 -24.78 0.43 -37.85
C SER A 130 -24.34 1.33 -39.01
N LEU A 131 -23.86 0.75 -40.12
CA LEU A 131 -23.55 1.49 -41.34
C LEU A 131 -24.81 2.09 -41.99
N ASP A 132 -25.91 1.33 -42.05
CA ASP A 132 -27.19 1.81 -42.61
C ASP A 132 -27.74 3.01 -41.81
N VAL A 133 -27.64 2.99 -40.47
CA VAL A 133 -28.01 4.12 -39.59
C VAL A 133 -27.13 5.35 -39.83
N VAL A 134 -25.83 5.16 -40.04
CA VAL A 134 -24.92 6.27 -40.39
C VAL A 134 -25.25 6.82 -41.77
N ASP A 135 -25.54 5.98 -42.76
CA ASP A 135 -25.91 6.41 -44.11
C ASP A 135 -27.28 7.14 -44.12
N VAL A 136 -28.23 6.72 -43.27
CA VAL A 136 -29.49 7.43 -43.06
C VAL A 136 -29.28 8.81 -42.41
N SER A 137 -28.44 8.88 -41.36
CA SER A 137 -28.14 10.16 -40.67
C SER A 137 -27.31 11.16 -41.49
N THR A 138 -26.69 10.71 -42.60
CA THR A 138 -25.85 11.54 -43.47
C THR A 138 -26.49 11.87 -44.83
N TRP A 139 -27.35 11.02 -45.39
CA TRP A 139 -27.87 11.19 -46.76
C TRP A 139 -29.40 11.26 -46.92
N THR A 140 -30.21 10.77 -45.98
CA THR A 140 -31.67 10.66 -46.17
C THR A 140 -32.53 11.43 -45.17
N GLY A 141 -32.01 11.76 -43.98
CA GLY A 141 -32.66 12.64 -43.02
C GLY A 141 -32.23 14.10 -43.12
N ASP A 142 -32.82 14.95 -42.26
CA ASP A 142 -32.37 16.33 -42.07
C ASP A 142 -31.14 16.36 -41.14
N PRO A 143 -29.94 16.73 -41.64
CA PRO A 143 -28.71 16.71 -40.85
C PRO A 143 -28.64 17.82 -39.79
N LEU A 144 -29.54 18.80 -39.83
CA LEU A 144 -29.64 19.92 -38.88
C LEU A 144 -30.80 19.75 -37.88
N ASN A 145 -31.55 18.64 -37.94
CA ASN A 145 -32.60 18.34 -36.98
C ASN A 145 -32.04 17.59 -35.76
N ALA A 146 -31.88 18.29 -34.64
CA ALA A 146 -31.31 17.75 -33.41
C ALA A 146 -32.03 16.50 -32.89
N SER A 147 -33.37 16.50 -32.88
CA SER A 147 -34.18 15.37 -32.39
C SER A 147 -34.04 14.13 -33.26
N PHE A 148 -33.99 14.31 -34.59
CA PHE A 148 -33.73 13.21 -35.52
C PHE A 148 -32.33 12.62 -35.31
N ILE A 149 -31.30 13.46 -35.29
CA ILE A 149 -29.92 13.04 -35.10
C ILE A 149 -29.70 12.36 -33.74
N TYR A 150 -30.30 12.88 -32.67
CA TYR A 150 -30.27 12.25 -31.33
C TYR A 150 -30.87 10.84 -31.35
N GLY A 151 -32.00 10.65 -32.05
CA GLY A 151 -32.62 9.35 -32.26
C GLY A 151 -31.72 8.37 -33.02
N GLN A 152 -31.09 8.83 -34.11
CA GLN A 152 -30.15 8.00 -34.90
C GLN A 152 -28.90 7.62 -34.07
N LEU A 153 -28.34 8.55 -33.30
CA LEU A 153 -27.19 8.26 -32.42
C LEU A 153 -27.54 7.25 -31.32
N ARG A 154 -28.73 7.33 -30.71
CA ARG A 154 -29.21 6.31 -29.74
C ARG A 154 -29.31 4.93 -30.36
N LEU A 155 -29.96 4.82 -31.53
CA LEU A 155 -30.06 3.56 -32.27
C LEU A 155 -28.69 2.99 -32.65
N LEU A 156 -27.76 3.84 -33.07
CA LEU A 156 -26.37 3.47 -33.38
C LEU A 156 -25.60 2.98 -32.13
N HIS A 157 -25.82 3.60 -30.97
CA HIS A 157 -25.22 3.16 -29.72
C HIS A 157 -25.76 1.78 -29.30
N GLU A 158 -27.08 1.55 -29.44
CA GLU A 158 -27.74 0.28 -29.11
C GLU A 158 -27.23 -0.87 -30.00
N THR A 159 -27.20 -0.69 -31.33
CA THR A 159 -26.74 -1.71 -32.28
C THR A 159 -25.25 -2.05 -32.12
N ILE A 160 -24.39 -1.06 -31.90
CA ILE A 160 -22.97 -1.29 -31.58
C ILE A 160 -22.81 -2.00 -30.23
N SER A 161 -23.61 -1.65 -29.22
CA SER A 161 -23.60 -2.30 -27.90
C SER A 161 -23.98 -3.78 -28.00
N GLU A 162 -25.03 -4.09 -28.76
CA GLU A 162 -25.47 -5.48 -29.02
C GLU A 162 -24.37 -6.27 -29.75
N ALA A 163 -23.73 -5.68 -30.78
CA ALA A 163 -22.62 -6.32 -31.50
C ALA A 163 -21.44 -6.68 -30.57
N ARG A 164 -21.13 -5.83 -29.59
CA ARG A 164 -20.12 -6.11 -28.55
C ARG A 164 -20.58 -7.22 -27.60
N GLN A 165 -21.84 -7.21 -27.15
CA GLN A 165 -22.37 -8.26 -26.28
C GLN A 165 -22.33 -9.64 -26.96
N MET A 166 -22.62 -9.70 -28.26
CA MET A 166 -22.51 -10.92 -29.06
C MET A 166 -21.07 -11.46 -29.17
N LEU A 167 -20.05 -10.59 -29.24
CA LEU A 167 -18.63 -10.99 -29.25
C LEU A 167 -18.07 -11.32 -27.85
N LYS A 168 -18.63 -10.74 -26.79
CA LYS A 168 -18.34 -11.14 -25.40
C LYS A 168 -18.93 -12.52 -25.09
N GLY A 169 -20.15 -12.78 -25.55
CA GLY A 169 -20.83 -14.06 -25.37
C GLY A 169 -20.98 -14.46 -23.90
N GLU A 170 -21.42 -13.55 -23.03
CA GLU A 170 -21.51 -13.79 -21.57
C GLU A 170 -22.63 -14.77 -21.17
N THR A 171 -23.67 -14.94 -22.00
CA THR A 171 -24.87 -15.75 -21.68
C THR A 171 -25.07 -16.94 -22.63
N ASP A 172 -25.71 -18.01 -22.12
CA ASP A 172 -26.03 -19.19 -22.93
C ASP A 172 -27.12 -18.91 -23.99
N GLN A 173 -27.93 -17.86 -23.82
CA GLN A 173 -28.82 -17.34 -24.87
C GLN A 173 -28.04 -16.88 -26.10
N VAL A 174 -26.88 -16.24 -25.89
CA VAL A 174 -25.99 -15.75 -26.97
C VAL A 174 -25.11 -16.86 -27.55
N ARG A 175 -24.69 -17.85 -26.74
CA ARG A 175 -23.88 -19.00 -27.20
C ARG A 175 -24.68 -20.11 -27.89
N GLY A 176 -26.00 -20.12 -27.68
CA GLY A 176 -26.86 -21.25 -27.98
C GLY A 176 -26.66 -22.39 -26.97
N LYS A 177 -27.73 -23.10 -26.66
CA LYS A 177 -27.66 -24.30 -25.82
C LYS A 177 -26.86 -25.38 -26.54
N TRP A 178 -25.89 -25.99 -25.87
CA TRP A 178 -24.95 -26.90 -26.53
C TRP A 178 -25.62 -28.14 -27.14
N TRP A 179 -26.74 -28.60 -26.60
CA TRP A 179 -27.51 -29.75 -27.12
C TRP A 179 -28.35 -29.43 -28.36
N GLU A 180 -28.55 -28.14 -28.67
CA GLU A 180 -29.22 -27.64 -29.88
C GLU A 180 -28.21 -27.10 -30.92
N ALA A 181 -27.08 -26.54 -30.46
CA ALA A 181 -26.08 -25.83 -31.28
C ALA A 181 -24.77 -26.60 -31.53
N SER A 182 -24.68 -27.87 -31.13
CA SER A 182 -23.53 -28.73 -31.47
C SER A 182 -23.44 -28.96 -32.98
N ALA A 183 -22.23 -29.13 -33.51
CA ALA A 183 -22.01 -29.48 -34.91
C ALA A 183 -22.68 -30.82 -35.28
N HIS A 184 -23.20 -30.89 -36.51
CA HIS A 184 -23.83 -32.10 -37.06
C HIS A 184 -22.79 -33.18 -37.38
N ASP A 185 -23.19 -34.45 -37.33
CA ASP A 185 -22.27 -35.59 -37.45
C ASP A 185 -21.53 -35.59 -38.81
N ASP A 186 -22.25 -35.23 -39.89
CA ASP A 186 -21.77 -35.19 -41.28
C ASP A 186 -20.83 -34.01 -41.60
N VAL A 187 -20.57 -33.10 -40.66
CA VAL A 187 -19.58 -32.02 -40.80
C VAL A 187 -18.15 -32.58 -40.83
N PHE A 188 -17.95 -33.79 -40.29
CA PHE A 188 -16.64 -34.41 -40.09
C PHE A 188 -16.46 -35.68 -40.93
N ASP A 189 -15.22 -35.95 -41.33
CA ASP A 189 -14.80 -37.22 -41.94
C ASP A 189 -13.62 -37.81 -41.15
N PRO A 190 -13.78 -38.94 -40.43
CA PRO A 190 -15.03 -39.69 -40.23
C PRO A 190 -16.07 -38.90 -39.40
N PRO A 191 -17.37 -39.28 -39.48
CA PRO A 191 -18.44 -38.58 -38.77
C PRO A 191 -18.28 -38.64 -37.24
N LEU A 192 -18.88 -37.67 -36.54
CA LEU A 192 -18.78 -37.58 -35.07
C LEU A 192 -19.28 -38.86 -34.37
N PRO A 193 -18.59 -39.34 -33.32
CA PRO A 193 -19.11 -40.38 -32.45
C PRO A 193 -20.47 -39.99 -31.83
N PRO A 194 -21.44 -40.91 -31.73
CA PRO A 194 -22.83 -40.58 -31.35
C PRO A 194 -22.96 -39.95 -29.95
N TYR A 195 -22.02 -40.27 -29.06
CA TYR A 195 -21.94 -39.76 -27.69
C TYR A 195 -20.89 -38.65 -27.50
N LEU A 196 -20.49 -37.95 -28.57
CA LEU A 196 -19.61 -36.77 -28.51
C LEU A 196 -20.35 -35.54 -29.03
N SER A 197 -20.50 -34.53 -28.18
CA SER A 197 -20.89 -33.18 -28.61
C SER A 197 -19.64 -32.34 -28.91
N PHE A 198 -19.69 -31.64 -30.05
CA PHE A 198 -18.68 -30.70 -30.53
C PHE A 198 -19.34 -29.33 -30.69
N HIS A 199 -19.13 -28.43 -29.73
CA HIS A 199 -19.75 -27.09 -29.71
C HIS A 199 -18.68 -26.01 -29.80
N LEU A 200 -18.73 -25.19 -30.86
CA LEU A 200 -17.89 -24.00 -31.01
C LEU A 200 -18.73 -22.75 -30.72
N SER A 201 -18.16 -21.83 -29.96
CA SER A 201 -18.77 -20.53 -29.64
C SER A 201 -17.69 -19.45 -29.57
N ILE A 202 -18.08 -18.18 -29.66
CA ILE A 202 -17.26 -17.03 -29.37
C ILE A 202 -17.53 -16.58 -27.93
N ALA A 203 -16.46 -16.35 -27.18
CA ALA A 203 -16.50 -15.65 -25.89
C ALA A 203 -15.25 -14.78 -25.75
N ASP A 204 -15.42 -13.56 -25.23
CA ASP A 204 -14.34 -12.56 -25.08
C ASP A 204 -13.48 -12.35 -26.34
N SER A 205 -14.12 -12.41 -27.53
CA SER A 205 -13.45 -12.36 -28.85
C SER A 205 -12.48 -13.52 -29.17
N ALA A 206 -12.49 -14.59 -28.38
CA ALA A 206 -11.78 -15.84 -28.65
C ALA A 206 -12.75 -16.93 -29.15
N LEU A 207 -12.24 -17.86 -29.97
CA LEU A 207 -12.95 -19.07 -30.34
C LEU A 207 -12.82 -20.10 -29.21
N VAL A 208 -13.94 -20.53 -28.64
CA VAL A 208 -14.01 -21.50 -27.55
C VAL A 208 -14.65 -22.80 -28.05
N LEU A 209 -13.89 -23.88 -27.95
CA LEU A 209 -14.36 -25.25 -28.18
C LEU A 209 -14.76 -25.88 -26.85
N TYR A 210 -16.01 -26.34 -26.78
CA TYR A 210 -16.50 -27.24 -25.76
C TYR A 210 -16.69 -28.64 -26.36
N LEU A 211 -15.99 -29.62 -25.80
CA LEU A 211 -16.18 -31.04 -26.07
C LEU A 211 -16.87 -31.68 -24.86
N ARG A 212 -17.92 -32.46 -25.10
CA ARG A 212 -18.63 -33.22 -24.05
C ARG A 212 -18.80 -34.66 -24.48
N THR A 213 -18.41 -35.60 -23.63
CA THR A 213 -18.74 -37.01 -23.81
C THR A 213 -19.96 -37.37 -22.97
N LEU A 214 -20.85 -38.14 -23.57
CA LEU A 214 -22.21 -38.35 -23.08
C LEU A 214 -22.42 -39.81 -22.68
N GLU A 215 -23.27 -40.03 -21.69
CA GLU A 215 -23.68 -41.36 -21.23
C GLU A 215 -25.20 -41.41 -21.13
N SER A 216 -25.83 -42.43 -21.73
CA SER A 216 -27.30 -42.58 -21.70
C SER A 216 -27.79 -42.84 -20.28
N SER A 217 -28.90 -42.21 -19.88
CA SER A 217 -29.54 -42.47 -18.59
C SER A 217 -30.36 -43.78 -18.57
N THR A 218 -30.67 -44.34 -19.75
CA THR A 218 -31.57 -45.49 -19.89
C THR A 218 -30.84 -46.84 -19.69
N PRO A 219 -31.26 -47.68 -18.72
CA PRO A 219 -30.65 -48.98 -18.50
C PRO A 219 -31.09 -49.98 -19.56
N THR A 220 -30.29 -50.17 -20.62
CA THR A 220 -30.56 -51.15 -21.68
C THR A 220 -30.36 -52.57 -21.16
N HIS A 221 -31.47 -53.23 -20.80
CA HIS A 221 -31.49 -54.66 -20.55
C HIS A 221 -31.18 -55.44 -21.85
N THR A 222 -30.06 -56.14 -21.90
CA THR A 222 -29.97 -57.49 -22.51
C THR A 222 -28.69 -58.19 -22.06
N PRO A 223 -28.72 -59.49 -21.73
CA PRO A 223 -27.58 -60.17 -21.10
C PRO A 223 -26.61 -60.75 -22.13
N THR A 224 -25.31 -60.67 -21.86
CA THR A 224 -24.34 -61.59 -22.44
C THR A 224 -23.63 -62.30 -21.29
N ALA A 225 -23.85 -63.62 -21.21
CA ALA A 225 -23.32 -64.46 -20.14
C ALA A 225 -21.79 -64.67 -20.28
N PHE A 226 -21.20 -65.31 -19.26
CA PHE A 226 -19.79 -65.70 -19.15
C PHE A 226 -18.79 -64.64 -18.64
N ALA A 227 -19.05 -64.11 -17.44
CA ALA A 227 -18.04 -64.05 -16.38
C ALA A 227 -18.74 -64.27 -15.02
N THR A 228 -18.18 -65.14 -14.18
CA THR A 228 -18.88 -65.76 -13.04
C THR A 228 -18.77 -65.00 -11.73
N ASP A 229 -19.93 -64.83 -11.10
CA ASP A 229 -20.21 -65.04 -9.68
C ASP A 229 -19.52 -64.19 -8.59
N ILE A 230 -20.34 -63.32 -8.01
CA ILE A 230 -20.73 -63.33 -6.58
C ILE A 230 -19.60 -63.76 -5.62
N SER A 231 -19.05 -62.78 -4.91
CA SER A 231 -18.44 -63.02 -3.58
C SER A 231 -18.93 -62.00 -2.57
N LEU A 232 -19.59 -62.51 -1.53
CA LEU A 232 -20.06 -61.80 -0.35
C LEU A 232 -18.88 -61.31 0.51
N THR A 233 -18.19 -60.24 0.11
CA THR A 233 -17.33 -59.44 1.01
C THR A 233 -17.37 -57.95 0.63
N GLY A 234 -17.40 -57.07 1.63
CA GLY A 234 -17.48 -55.63 1.43
C GLY A 234 -16.15 -55.00 1.02
N PHE A 235 -15.83 -54.98 -0.29
CA PHE A 235 -14.58 -54.41 -0.81
C PHE A 235 -14.74 -53.45 -2.00
N ASN A 236 -15.67 -52.49 -1.93
CA ASN A 236 -15.64 -51.28 -2.79
C ASN A 236 -14.65 -50.21 -2.25
N LEU A 237 -13.48 -50.65 -1.78
CA LEU A 237 -12.42 -49.76 -1.28
C LEU A 237 -11.27 -49.55 -2.29
N ARG A 238 -11.07 -50.47 -3.24
CA ARG A 238 -9.90 -50.43 -4.15
C ARG A 238 -9.98 -49.29 -5.19
N ASP A 239 -11.13 -49.08 -5.83
CA ASP A 239 -11.29 -48.00 -6.82
C ASP A 239 -11.28 -46.60 -6.22
N ARG A 240 -11.53 -46.45 -4.90
CA ARG A 240 -11.38 -45.17 -4.20
C ARG A 240 -9.97 -44.89 -3.69
N LEU A 241 -9.09 -45.89 -3.63
CA LEU A 241 -7.71 -45.75 -3.18
C LEU A 241 -6.69 -45.63 -4.32
N PHE A 242 -6.97 -46.20 -5.50
CA PHE A 242 -6.03 -46.19 -6.63
C PHE A 242 -6.62 -45.74 -7.99
N GLY A 243 -7.90 -45.36 -8.04
CA GLY A 243 -8.52 -44.81 -9.27
C GLY A 243 -8.12 -43.35 -9.55
N THR A 244 -7.86 -43.02 -10.81
CA THR A 244 -7.61 -41.63 -11.26
C THR A 244 -8.85 -40.77 -11.05
N ARG A 245 -8.87 -39.98 -9.97
CA ARG A 245 -9.93 -39.00 -9.66
C ARG A 245 -10.18 -38.10 -10.87
N HIS A 246 -11.23 -38.38 -11.63
CA HIS A 246 -11.70 -37.49 -12.68
C HIS A 246 -12.10 -36.16 -12.04
N ARG A 247 -11.63 -35.05 -12.62
CA ARG A 247 -12.02 -33.71 -12.14
C ARG A 247 -13.50 -33.53 -12.45
N GLY A 248 -14.33 -33.39 -11.43
CA GLY A 248 -15.72 -33.02 -11.62
C GLY A 248 -15.80 -31.68 -12.35
N HIS A 249 -16.56 -31.64 -13.44
CA HIS A 249 -16.96 -30.40 -14.09
C HIS A 249 -18.23 -29.83 -13.44
N ASP A 250 -18.60 -28.63 -13.87
CA ASP A 250 -19.82 -27.91 -13.46
C ASP A 250 -21.11 -28.69 -13.77
N GLU A 251 -21.19 -29.34 -14.94
CA GLU A 251 -22.38 -30.09 -15.41
C GLU A 251 -22.46 -31.55 -14.88
N VAL A 252 -21.77 -31.91 -13.78
CA VAL A 252 -21.79 -33.30 -13.27
C VAL A 252 -23.07 -33.58 -12.49
N GLY A 253 -23.91 -34.46 -13.03
CA GLY A 253 -25.15 -34.92 -12.41
C GLY A 253 -26.42 -34.37 -13.05
N ASP A 254 -26.29 -33.35 -13.90
CA ASP A 254 -27.39 -32.80 -14.69
C ASP A 254 -27.82 -33.77 -15.81
N LEU A 255 -29.11 -33.74 -16.13
CA LEU A 255 -29.73 -34.48 -17.23
C LEU A 255 -30.03 -33.53 -18.39
N PHE A 256 -29.64 -33.93 -19.60
CA PHE A 256 -29.87 -33.17 -20.82
C PHE A 256 -30.55 -34.05 -21.87
N THR A 257 -31.34 -33.46 -22.76
CA THR A 257 -31.91 -34.18 -23.92
C THR A 257 -30.97 -34.04 -25.12
N TRP A 258 -30.47 -35.15 -25.64
CA TRP A 258 -29.56 -35.21 -26.79
C TRP A 258 -30.08 -36.17 -27.84
N LYS A 259 -30.37 -35.67 -29.05
CA LYS A 259 -30.91 -36.46 -30.18
C LYS A 259 -32.18 -37.28 -29.86
N GLY A 260 -32.91 -36.92 -28.81
CA GLY A 260 -34.13 -37.60 -28.33
C GLY A 260 -33.95 -38.42 -27.06
N ASP A 261 -32.71 -38.74 -26.68
CA ASP A 261 -32.39 -39.51 -25.47
C ASP A 261 -32.06 -38.60 -24.28
N GLU A 262 -32.33 -39.07 -23.06
CA GLU A 262 -31.79 -38.46 -21.85
C GLU A 262 -30.33 -38.91 -21.62
N VAL A 263 -29.43 -37.94 -21.52
CA VAL A 263 -28.00 -38.17 -21.33
C VAL A 263 -27.45 -37.36 -20.15
N ARG A 264 -26.36 -37.86 -19.58
CA ARG A 264 -25.51 -37.13 -18.62
C ARG A 264 -24.15 -36.83 -19.26
N VAL A 265 -23.53 -35.73 -18.86
CA VAL A 265 -22.16 -35.40 -19.30
C VAL A 265 -21.16 -36.14 -18.40
N ARG A 266 -20.27 -36.93 -19.01
CA ARG A 266 -19.27 -37.78 -18.33
C ARG A 266 -17.88 -37.12 -18.30
N GLU A 267 -17.51 -36.42 -19.36
CA GLU A 267 -16.26 -35.65 -19.47
C GLU A 267 -16.55 -34.36 -20.24
N LYS A 268 -16.12 -33.20 -19.72
CA LYS A 268 -16.24 -31.89 -20.36
C LYS A 268 -14.88 -31.23 -20.48
N ILE A 269 -14.51 -30.80 -21.68
CA ILE A 269 -13.26 -30.10 -21.96
C ILE A 269 -13.56 -28.77 -22.65
N ARG A 270 -12.90 -27.71 -22.17
CA ARG A 270 -12.93 -26.36 -22.75
C ARG A 270 -11.53 -26.02 -23.28
N VAL A 271 -11.43 -25.67 -24.55
CA VAL A 271 -10.21 -25.13 -25.19
C VAL A 271 -10.55 -23.75 -25.74
N GLU A 272 -9.64 -22.80 -25.62
CA GLU A 272 -9.83 -21.41 -26.03
C GLU A 272 -8.66 -20.95 -26.91
N SER A 273 -8.98 -20.29 -28.02
CA SER A 273 -8.03 -19.83 -29.03
C SER A 273 -8.35 -18.38 -29.41
N GLN A 274 -7.46 -17.45 -29.09
CA GLN A 274 -7.65 -16.03 -29.40
C GLN A 274 -7.63 -15.79 -30.92
N ASP A 275 -8.57 -14.99 -31.42
CA ASP A 275 -8.66 -14.62 -32.83
C ASP A 275 -8.27 -13.13 -33.01
N PRO A 276 -7.11 -12.82 -33.63
CA PRO A 276 -6.63 -11.45 -33.74
C PRO A 276 -7.60 -10.50 -34.46
N SER A 277 -8.38 -11.01 -35.41
CA SER A 277 -9.32 -10.17 -36.17
C SER A 277 -10.60 -9.88 -35.37
N LEU A 278 -11.10 -10.83 -34.58
CA LEU A 278 -12.23 -10.59 -33.68
C LEU A 278 -11.83 -9.65 -32.53
N MET A 279 -10.61 -9.78 -32.00
CA MET A 279 -10.06 -8.84 -31.03
C MET A 279 -9.97 -7.42 -31.60
N ALA A 280 -9.54 -7.26 -32.85
CA ALA A 280 -9.51 -5.97 -33.55
C ALA A 280 -10.92 -5.38 -33.76
N VAL A 281 -11.91 -6.20 -34.11
CA VAL A 281 -13.32 -5.77 -34.21
C VAL A 281 -13.85 -5.31 -32.85
N MET A 282 -13.64 -6.09 -31.78
CA MET A 282 -14.05 -5.71 -30.42
C MET A 282 -13.42 -4.40 -29.95
N ALA A 283 -12.13 -4.19 -30.21
CA ALA A 283 -11.42 -2.97 -29.87
C ALA A 283 -12.01 -1.75 -30.62
N LYS A 284 -12.20 -1.87 -31.94
CA LYS A 284 -12.80 -0.82 -32.77
C LYS A 284 -14.24 -0.50 -32.34
N LEU A 285 -15.12 -1.50 -32.19
CA LEU A 285 -16.50 -1.29 -31.72
C LEU A 285 -16.56 -0.65 -30.33
N THR A 286 -15.62 -0.99 -29.43
CA THR A 286 -15.52 -0.35 -28.12
C THR A 286 -15.17 1.13 -28.22
N ALA A 287 -14.22 1.50 -29.08
CA ALA A 287 -13.86 2.90 -29.31
C ALA A 287 -15.02 3.69 -29.96
N LEU A 288 -15.66 3.13 -31.00
CA LEU A 288 -16.78 3.76 -31.69
C LEU A 288 -17.97 4.00 -30.76
N GLN A 289 -18.34 3.03 -29.91
CA GLN A 289 -19.42 3.21 -28.92
C GLN A 289 -19.13 4.38 -27.97
N HIS A 290 -17.87 4.52 -27.52
CA HIS A 290 -17.48 5.61 -26.64
C HIS A 290 -17.58 6.99 -27.30
N GLU A 291 -17.28 7.12 -28.60
CA GLU A 291 -17.49 8.39 -29.32
C GLU A 291 -18.98 8.70 -29.50
N VAL A 292 -19.80 7.73 -29.92
CA VAL A 292 -21.26 7.92 -30.04
C VAL A 292 -21.87 8.34 -28.71
N MET A 293 -21.47 7.71 -27.59
CA MET A 293 -21.97 8.07 -26.26
C MET A 293 -21.62 9.51 -25.85
N LYS A 294 -20.44 10.04 -26.23
CA LYS A 294 -20.10 11.45 -26.02
C LYS A 294 -21.01 12.36 -26.83
N TRP A 295 -21.29 12.03 -28.08
CA TRP A 295 -22.16 12.83 -28.96
C TRP A 295 -23.61 12.85 -28.47
N ILE A 296 -24.14 11.70 -28.03
CA ILE A 296 -25.44 11.60 -27.34
C ILE A 296 -25.46 12.53 -26.12
N SER A 297 -24.41 12.49 -25.29
CA SER A 297 -24.34 13.29 -24.06
C SER A 297 -24.27 14.79 -24.34
N ALA A 298 -23.46 15.21 -25.32
CA ALA A 298 -23.33 16.62 -25.73
C ALA A 298 -24.64 17.16 -26.32
N LEU A 299 -25.30 16.36 -27.17
CA LEU A 299 -26.57 16.75 -27.79
C LEU A 299 -27.71 16.76 -26.78
N LYS A 300 -27.76 15.83 -25.81
CA LYS A 300 -28.74 15.83 -24.71
C LYS A 300 -28.68 17.13 -23.90
N VAL A 301 -27.47 17.63 -23.61
CA VAL A 301 -27.26 18.89 -22.87
C VAL A 301 -27.74 20.11 -23.67
N LEU A 302 -27.41 20.21 -24.96
CA LEU A 302 -27.85 21.35 -25.78
C LEU A 302 -29.35 21.34 -26.11
N MET A 303 -29.98 20.16 -26.15
CA MET A 303 -31.43 20.03 -26.38
C MET A 303 -32.28 20.37 -25.15
N GLY A 304 -31.69 20.63 -23.97
CA GLY A 304 -32.44 20.89 -22.74
C GLY A 304 -33.21 19.68 -22.19
N ASN A 305 -33.00 18.49 -22.76
CA ASN A 305 -33.66 17.25 -22.35
C ASN A 305 -33.01 16.69 -21.08
N GLU A 306 -33.10 17.41 -19.96
CA GLU A 306 -32.80 16.83 -18.63
C GLU A 306 -33.93 15.89 -18.20
N ASP A 307 -34.01 14.70 -18.83
CA ASP A 307 -35.02 13.69 -18.49
C ASP A 307 -34.94 13.33 -17.00
N THR A 308 -36.08 13.47 -16.33
CA THR A 308 -36.38 13.15 -14.95
C THR A 308 -36.42 11.64 -14.68
N ASP A 309 -35.44 10.88 -15.17
CA ASP A 309 -35.32 9.43 -15.01
C ASP A 309 -34.72 9.05 -13.63
N SER A 310 -35.26 9.66 -12.58
CA SER A 310 -35.02 9.31 -11.19
C SER A 310 -36.35 8.99 -10.48
N GLU A 311 -37.01 7.91 -10.91
CA GLU A 311 -38.08 7.28 -10.13
C GLU A 311 -37.51 6.81 -8.78
N GLY A 312 -37.67 7.64 -7.74
CA GLY A 312 -37.00 7.39 -6.47
C GLY A 312 -37.33 8.29 -5.27
N CYS A 313 -38.23 9.28 -5.39
CA CYS A 313 -38.80 9.97 -4.22
C CYS A 313 -40.18 10.56 -4.50
N LEU A 314 -41.13 10.24 -3.62
CA LEU A 314 -42.50 10.78 -3.63
C LEU A 314 -42.57 12.14 -2.91
N ASP A 315 -43.44 13.01 -3.45
CA ASP A 315 -44.12 14.15 -2.82
C ASP A 315 -43.35 15.02 -1.82
N ARG A 316 -43.10 16.28 -2.25
CA ARG A 316 -43.40 17.52 -1.49
C ARG A 316 -43.25 18.77 -2.36
N ASN A 317 -44.37 19.38 -2.74
CA ASN A 317 -44.40 20.81 -3.05
C ASN A 317 -44.07 21.61 -1.77
N PRO A 318 -43.26 22.68 -1.87
CA PRO A 318 -43.78 24.01 -1.54
C PRO A 318 -43.25 25.08 -2.54
N PRO A 319 -43.35 26.40 -2.29
CA PRO A 319 -44.30 27.23 -3.00
C PRO A 319 -43.67 28.18 -4.02
N ILE A 320 -44.53 28.75 -4.88
CA ILE A 320 -44.23 29.87 -5.77
C ILE A 320 -43.69 31.05 -4.94
N GLY A 321 -42.53 31.58 -5.33
CA GLY A 321 -41.91 32.78 -4.76
C GLY A 321 -40.79 33.26 -5.67
N ASP A 322 -40.83 34.53 -6.06
CA ASP A 322 -40.08 35.07 -7.19
C ASP A 322 -38.56 35.14 -6.95
N SER A 323 -37.77 34.53 -7.85
CA SER A 323 -36.31 34.78 -7.92
C SER A 323 -35.72 34.50 -9.31
N GLU A 324 -36.30 35.08 -10.37
CA GLU A 324 -35.74 35.09 -11.74
C GLU A 324 -34.52 36.03 -11.86
N PHE A 325 -33.49 35.87 -11.02
CA PHE A 325 -32.24 36.63 -11.14
C PHE A 325 -31.02 35.84 -10.60
N SER A 326 -30.86 34.59 -11.03
CA SER A 326 -29.62 33.81 -10.76
C SER A 326 -29.19 32.84 -11.87
N MET A 327 -30.05 32.44 -12.81
CA MET A 327 -29.69 31.47 -13.86
C MET A 327 -28.82 32.05 -14.98
N VAL A 328 -28.87 33.37 -15.19
CA VAL A 328 -28.30 34.01 -16.39
C VAL A 328 -26.76 34.12 -16.35
N CYS A 329 -26.14 34.31 -15.19
CA CYS A 329 -24.67 34.39 -15.09
C CYS A 329 -23.95 33.04 -15.29
N ILE A 330 -24.64 31.91 -15.11
CA ILE A 330 -24.08 30.57 -15.31
C ILE A 330 -23.95 30.25 -16.81
N SER A 331 -24.80 30.85 -17.66
CA SER A 331 -24.74 30.73 -19.12
C SER A 331 -23.42 31.26 -19.70
N TRP A 332 -23.01 32.49 -19.31
CA TRP A 332 -21.80 33.13 -19.85
C TRP A 332 -20.48 32.40 -19.51
N GLN A 333 -20.41 31.68 -18.39
CA GLN A 333 -19.22 30.88 -18.05
C GLN A 333 -19.15 29.54 -18.79
N ARG A 334 -20.30 28.94 -19.16
CA ARG A 334 -20.33 27.81 -20.11
C ARG A 334 -19.91 28.25 -21.52
N PHE A 335 -20.35 29.44 -21.95
CA PHE A 335 -20.11 29.99 -23.29
C PHE A 335 -18.61 30.20 -23.64
N LEU A 336 -17.78 30.50 -22.65
CA LEU A 336 -16.32 30.62 -22.82
C LEU A 336 -15.59 29.26 -22.88
N CYS A 337 -16.22 28.18 -22.42
CA CYS A 337 -15.61 26.84 -22.42
C CYS A 337 -15.71 26.20 -23.81
N LEU A 338 -16.87 26.28 -24.47
CA LEU A 338 -17.09 25.77 -25.83
C LEU A 338 -16.24 26.49 -26.88
N LYS A 339 -16.15 27.83 -26.83
CA LYS A 339 -15.28 28.61 -27.73
C LYS A 339 -13.79 28.25 -27.64
N ARG A 340 -13.31 27.71 -26.50
CA ARG A 340 -11.90 27.34 -26.32
C ARG A 340 -11.56 25.94 -26.85
N VAL A 341 -12.55 25.06 -26.99
CA VAL A 341 -12.39 23.74 -27.61
C VAL A 341 -12.30 23.85 -29.15
N ALA A 342 -12.94 24.85 -29.74
CA ALA A 342 -12.92 25.08 -31.20
C ALA A 342 -11.66 25.82 -31.73
N PHE A 343 -10.86 26.48 -30.89
CA PHE A 343 -9.79 27.40 -31.35
C PHE A 343 -8.40 26.77 -31.52
N ILE A 344 -8.26 25.44 -31.50
CA ILE A 344 -7.00 24.73 -31.81
C ILE A 344 -7.24 23.65 -32.88
N SER A 345 -7.69 24.07 -34.07
CA SER A 345 -7.48 23.36 -35.34
C SER A 345 -7.82 24.28 -36.53
N PHE A 346 -6.85 24.42 -37.45
CA PHE A 346 -6.92 25.09 -38.76
C PHE A 346 -7.24 26.60 -38.81
N HIS A 347 -6.20 27.38 -39.05
CA HIS A 347 -6.27 28.64 -39.81
C HIS A 347 -6.01 28.30 -41.30
N PRO A 348 -6.76 28.89 -42.26
CA PRO A 348 -6.44 28.81 -43.68
C PRO A 348 -5.57 30.01 -44.10
N ASP A 349 -4.48 29.74 -44.83
CA ASP A 349 -3.78 30.76 -45.63
C ASP A 349 -4.09 30.50 -47.11
N GLU A 350 -4.68 31.49 -47.78
CA GLU A 350 -4.89 31.50 -49.22
C GLU A 350 -3.63 32.02 -49.93
N ASN A 351 -3.08 31.26 -50.88
CA ASN A 351 -2.63 31.82 -52.17
C ASN A 351 -2.24 30.73 -53.21
N SER A 352 -3.13 30.61 -54.21
CA SER A 352 -2.85 30.55 -55.66
C SER A 352 -1.81 29.58 -56.28
N GLU A 353 -2.32 28.89 -57.33
CA GLU A 353 -1.66 28.37 -58.55
C GLU A 353 -1.15 26.90 -58.59
N GLY A 354 -1.39 26.21 -59.73
CA GLY A 354 -0.51 25.08 -60.14
C GLY A 354 -1.08 23.72 -60.61
N LEU A 355 -2.14 23.66 -61.43
CA LEU A 355 -2.45 22.59 -62.42
C LEU A 355 -2.23 21.07 -62.15
N ARG A 356 -3.33 20.31 -62.36
CA ARG A 356 -3.46 19.01 -63.09
C ARG A 356 -2.98 17.66 -62.49
N MET A 357 -3.99 16.86 -62.10
CA MET A 357 -4.43 15.61 -62.77
C MET A 357 -3.38 14.56 -63.26
N LEU A 358 -3.25 13.40 -62.57
CA LEU A 358 -3.90 12.10 -62.92
C LEU A 358 -3.30 10.84 -62.22
N SER A 359 -4.16 9.82 -62.05
CA SER A 359 -3.90 8.36 -61.93
C SER A 359 -3.15 7.72 -60.72
N ILE A 360 -3.97 7.02 -59.92
CA ILE A 360 -3.77 5.79 -59.10
C ILE A 360 -3.53 4.55 -60.04
N PRO A 361 -3.14 3.28 -59.68
CA PRO A 361 -2.66 2.56 -58.45
C PRO A 361 -1.35 1.69 -58.73
N PRO A 362 -1.07 0.50 -58.12
CA PRO A 362 -1.04 0.06 -56.70
C PRO A 362 0.29 -0.62 -56.25
N SER A 363 0.36 -0.92 -54.93
CA SER A 363 0.79 -2.21 -54.33
C SER A 363 2.04 -2.29 -53.42
N SER A 364 1.74 -2.70 -52.18
CA SER A 364 2.51 -3.62 -51.31
C SER A 364 3.98 -3.32 -50.96
N ARG A 365 4.19 -2.94 -49.70
CA ARG A 365 4.97 -3.77 -48.77
C ARG A 365 4.49 -3.60 -47.33
N ALA A 366 4.40 -4.71 -46.60
CA ALA A 366 3.89 -4.75 -45.23
C ALA A 366 5.00 -4.50 -44.21
N SER A 367 4.75 -3.59 -43.26
CA SER A 367 5.45 -3.51 -41.98
C SER A 367 4.58 -4.12 -40.88
N ARG A 368 5.20 -4.90 -39.99
CA ARG A 368 4.50 -5.67 -38.95
C ARG A 368 4.30 -4.80 -37.70
N THR A 369 3.06 -4.57 -37.30
CA THR A 369 2.75 -3.98 -35.99
C THR A 369 2.77 -5.06 -34.91
N CYS A 370 3.75 -5.01 -34.01
CA CYS A 370 3.69 -5.76 -32.77
C CYS A 370 2.69 -5.10 -31.82
N SER A 371 1.77 -5.88 -31.27
CA SER A 371 0.85 -5.47 -30.21
C SER A 371 0.96 -6.47 -29.06
N HIS A 372 1.18 -6.01 -27.83
CA HIS A 372 1.12 -6.87 -26.64
C HIS A 372 0.32 -6.22 -25.50
N GLY A 373 -0.98 -6.52 -25.52
CA GLY A 373 -1.65 -7.20 -24.41
C GLY A 373 -1.52 -6.62 -22.99
N LEU A 374 -2.45 -5.73 -22.65
CA LEU A 374 -2.95 -5.61 -21.27
C LEU A 374 -3.85 -6.81 -20.93
N LEU A 375 -3.58 -7.51 -19.82
CA LEU A 375 -4.52 -8.44 -19.20
C LEU A 375 -4.39 -8.41 -17.66
N ARG A 376 -5.16 -7.51 -17.02
CA ARG A 376 -5.64 -7.74 -15.64
C ARG A 376 -7.14 -7.55 -15.55
N THR A 377 -7.79 -8.65 -15.23
CA THR A 377 -9.22 -8.81 -14.98
C THR A 377 -9.60 -8.20 -13.62
N ILE A 378 -10.53 -7.24 -13.60
CA ILE A 378 -11.27 -6.92 -12.37
C ILE A 378 -12.53 -7.79 -12.36
N ALA A 379 -12.52 -8.84 -11.54
CA ALA A 379 -13.69 -9.67 -11.28
C ALA A 379 -14.49 -9.10 -10.11
N SER A 380 -15.47 -8.24 -10.40
CA SER A 380 -16.50 -7.86 -9.44
C SER A 380 -17.53 -8.98 -9.29
N LYS A 381 -17.61 -9.60 -8.10
CA LYS A 381 -18.69 -10.54 -7.75
C LYS A 381 -19.61 -9.97 -6.66
N SER A 382 -20.85 -9.74 -7.06
CA SER A 382 -22.07 -9.86 -6.26
C SER A 382 -23.05 -10.68 -7.12
N SER A 383 -23.97 -11.51 -6.62
CA SER A 383 -24.67 -11.45 -5.33
C SER A 383 -24.91 -12.87 -4.74
N PRO A 384 -26.04 -13.20 -4.07
CA PRO A 384 -26.03 -13.80 -2.73
C PRO A 384 -26.32 -15.30 -2.70
N ILE A 385 -26.21 -15.94 -1.52
CA ILE A 385 -26.97 -17.16 -1.16
C ILE A 385 -27.10 -17.27 0.36
N GLY A 386 -28.30 -17.62 0.82
CA GLY A 386 -28.62 -17.96 2.21
C GLY A 386 -28.55 -19.48 2.48
N SER A 387 -28.41 -19.82 3.76
CA SER A 387 -28.24 -21.15 4.34
C SER A 387 -29.28 -22.25 4.01
N GLN A 388 -28.82 -23.50 3.93
CA GLN A 388 -29.36 -24.75 4.56
C GLN A 388 -28.27 -25.84 4.44
N GLN A 389 -27.75 -26.48 5.51
CA GLN A 389 -28.29 -27.64 6.27
C GLN A 389 -28.50 -28.92 5.41
N LEU A 390 -28.15 -30.17 5.81
CA LEU A 390 -27.92 -30.79 7.13
C LEU A 390 -27.23 -32.20 7.03
N ARG A 391 -27.04 -32.89 8.18
CA ARG A 391 -26.50 -34.28 8.44
C ARG A 391 -24.96 -34.41 8.44
N GLY A 392 -24.29 -35.15 9.33
CA GLY A 392 -24.66 -36.01 10.48
C GLY A 392 -23.67 -37.21 10.57
N GLY A 393 -23.15 -37.68 11.72
CA GLY A 393 -23.47 -37.39 13.13
C GLY A 393 -22.37 -37.78 14.17
N ALA A 394 -22.81 -38.07 15.41
CA ALA A 394 -22.08 -38.06 16.70
C ALA A 394 -21.01 -39.16 16.93
N THR A 395 -20.12 -39.06 17.94
CA THR A 395 -20.34 -39.31 19.40
C THR A 395 -19.50 -38.36 20.30
N SER A 396 -20.08 -37.54 21.22
CA SER A 396 -20.54 -37.79 22.62
C SER A 396 -19.39 -37.83 23.67
N PHE A 397 -19.48 -37.30 24.92
CA PHE A 397 -20.61 -37.04 25.84
C PHE A 397 -20.39 -35.91 26.89
N LEU A 398 -21.50 -35.31 27.38
CA LEU A 398 -21.77 -34.69 28.71
C LEU A 398 -20.95 -33.44 29.13
N ALA A 399 -21.47 -32.39 29.78
CA ALA A 399 -22.79 -32.07 30.41
C ALA A 399 -22.84 -30.53 30.72
N GLN A 400 -23.93 -29.82 31.08
CA GLN A 400 -25.38 -30.07 31.18
C GLN A 400 -26.14 -28.71 31.30
N ARG A 401 -27.40 -28.63 30.77
CA ARG A 401 -28.53 -27.74 31.22
C ARG A 401 -28.39 -26.20 31.09
N TYR A 402 -29.43 -25.39 30.82
CA TYR A 402 -30.84 -25.64 30.44
C TYR A 402 -31.49 -24.40 29.76
N ARG A 403 -32.37 -24.63 28.75
CA ARG A 403 -33.63 -23.92 28.38
C ARG A 403 -33.61 -22.38 28.11
N CYS A 404 -33.96 -21.92 26.90
CA CYS A 404 -35.32 -21.74 26.31
C CYS A 404 -36.07 -20.51 26.87
N THR A 405 -36.82 -19.70 26.12
CA THR A 405 -37.27 -19.72 24.70
C THR A 405 -37.85 -18.35 24.33
N THR A 406 -37.76 -17.92 23.07
CA THR A 406 -38.61 -16.85 22.51
C THR A 406 -39.19 -17.30 21.17
N ALA A 407 -40.52 -17.35 21.08
CA ALA A 407 -41.24 -17.68 19.84
C ALA A 407 -41.46 -16.42 18.99
N GLN A 408 -41.51 -16.60 17.68
CA GLN A 408 -41.94 -15.58 16.72
C GLN A 408 -43.47 -15.54 16.62
N THR A 409 -44.03 -14.36 16.34
CA THR A 409 -45.22 -14.25 15.47
C THR A 409 -45.26 -12.92 14.71
N GLN A 410 -45.58 -13.06 13.42
CA GLN A 410 -46.18 -12.06 12.51
C GLN A 410 -47.59 -11.66 13.03
N SER A 411 -48.31 -10.61 12.61
CA SER A 411 -48.12 -9.49 11.65
C SER A 411 -49.31 -8.49 11.78
N THR A 412 -49.37 -7.50 10.88
CA THR A 412 -50.57 -6.73 10.43
C THR A 412 -51.17 -5.59 11.29
N LEU A 413 -50.98 -4.37 10.75
CA LEU A 413 -52.00 -3.36 10.36
C LEU A 413 -52.88 -2.58 11.36
N SER A 414 -53.10 -1.32 10.97
CA SER A 414 -54.21 -0.38 11.28
C SER A 414 -54.16 0.51 12.55
N SER A 415 -54.08 1.82 12.28
CA SER A 415 -54.64 2.94 13.08
C SER A 415 -56.20 2.97 12.94
N PRO A 416 -57.01 3.76 13.71
CA PRO A 416 -56.68 5.10 14.26
C PRO A 416 -57.33 5.56 15.61
N VAL A 417 -56.82 6.70 16.11
CA VAL A 417 -57.47 7.84 16.84
C VAL A 417 -58.60 7.58 17.88
N GLY A 418 -58.40 8.08 19.11
CA GLY A 418 -59.49 8.31 20.09
C GLY A 418 -59.08 8.93 21.45
N PHE A 419 -59.16 10.26 21.60
CA PHE A 419 -59.24 11.00 22.89
C PHE A 419 -60.62 10.81 23.56
N PRO A 420 -60.89 11.04 24.87
CA PRO A 420 -60.44 12.15 25.76
C PRO A 420 -59.94 11.72 27.17
N ARG A 421 -59.20 12.49 28.01
CA ARG A 421 -59.15 13.92 28.43
C ARG A 421 -60.15 14.29 29.55
N LYS A 422 -59.62 14.91 30.65
CA LYS A 422 -60.22 15.87 31.65
C LYS A 422 -60.17 15.40 33.13
N THR A 423 -60.15 16.23 34.19
CA THR A 423 -59.78 17.67 34.51
C THR A 423 -59.80 17.83 36.06
N ALA A 424 -59.30 18.88 36.74
CA ALA A 424 -58.09 19.72 36.66
C ALA A 424 -58.32 21.06 37.45
N THR A 425 -57.64 21.27 38.59
CA THR A 425 -57.71 22.50 39.43
C THR A 425 -56.38 22.75 40.15
N GLY A 426 -55.89 23.98 40.36
CA GLY A 426 -56.39 25.28 39.91
C GLY A 426 -55.53 26.46 40.39
N TYR A 427 -54.93 27.17 39.44
CA TYR A 427 -54.85 28.63 39.31
C TYR A 427 -54.60 29.57 40.52
N ARG A 428 -53.60 30.45 40.35
CA ARG A 428 -53.85 31.89 40.17
C ARG A 428 -52.78 32.54 39.29
N SER A 429 -53.21 33.53 38.48
CA SER A 429 -52.39 34.27 37.52
C SER A 429 -52.90 35.71 37.44
N ASN A 430 -52.03 36.66 37.08
CA ASN A 430 -52.36 37.87 36.31
C ASN A 430 -51.08 38.30 35.52
N VAL A 431 -51.04 38.61 34.20
CA VAL A 431 -51.94 39.39 33.30
C VAL A 431 -51.74 40.90 33.55
N LEU A 432 -51.39 41.78 32.60
CA LEU A 432 -51.10 41.71 31.15
C LEU A 432 -50.48 43.05 30.68
N HIS A 433 -49.71 43.12 29.57
CA HIS A 433 -50.09 43.94 28.40
C HIS A 433 -49.25 43.74 27.13
N ASN A 434 -49.89 43.94 25.98
CA ASN A 434 -49.31 43.77 24.64
C ASN A 434 -48.56 45.03 24.15
N GLY A 435 -47.39 44.82 23.54
CA GLY A 435 -46.81 45.72 22.53
C GLY A 435 -46.93 45.08 21.14
N ARG A 436 -47.22 45.87 20.10
CA ARG A 436 -47.58 45.38 18.75
C ARG A 436 -46.71 46.04 17.69
N ARG A 437 -46.21 45.26 16.72
CA ARG A 437 -45.33 45.67 15.59
C ARG A 437 -43.89 46.00 16.03
N HIS A 438 -42.85 45.85 15.21
CA HIS A 438 -42.77 45.64 13.76
C HIS A 438 -41.90 44.44 13.37
N ALA A 439 -42.20 43.81 12.23
CA ALA A 439 -41.18 43.11 11.46
C ALA A 439 -40.38 44.18 10.68
N SER A 440 -39.06 44.19 10.84
CA SER A 440 -38.15 45.05 10.09
C SER A 440 -37.35 44.21 9.09
N THR A 441 -37.79 44.31 7.83
CA THR A 441 -36.95 44.48 6.62
C THR A 441 -35.52 43.96 6.64
N SER A 442 -35.20 43.18 5.61
CA SER A 442 -33.86 42.96 5.05
C SER A 442 -32.98 44.21 5.13
N SER A 443 -31.85 44.12 5.84
CA SER A 443 -30.76 45.08 5.69
C SER A 443 -29.95 44.72 4.45
N GLU A 444 -29.98 45.59 3.45
CA GLU A 444 -29.06 45.56 2.32
C GLU A 444 -27.60 45.58 2.83
N GLY A 445 -26.70 44.91 2.11
CA GLY A 445 -25.29 44.85 2.45
C GLY A 445 -24.60 46.21 2.30
N LYS A 446 -24.61 47.00 3.36
CA LYS A 446 -23.80 48.21 3.49
C LYS A 446 -22.37 47.82 3.85
N GLU A 447 -21.38 48.36 3.14
CA GLU A 447 -19.98 48.19 3.54
C GLU A 447 -19.78 48.74 4.96
N ILE A 448 -19.26 47.88 5.84
CA ILE A 448 -18.97 48.22 7.24
C ILE A 448 -17.74 49.14 7.23
N SER A 449 -17.88 50.37 7.72
CA SER A 449 -16.78 51.35 7.75
C SER A 449 -15.67 50.90 8.70
N GLU A 450 -14.44 51.41 8.52
CA GLU A 450 -13.30 51.09 9.38
C GLU A 450 -13.61 51.33 10.86
N GLU A 451 -14.29 52.42 11.23
CA GLU A 451 -14.72 52.68 12.62
C GLU A 451 -15.67 51.61 13.16
N GLN A 452 -16.58 51.07 12.33
CA GLN A 452 -17.44 49.97 12.75
C GLN A 452 -16.69 48.63 12.81
N LYS A 453 -15.66 48.42 11.99
CA LYS A 453 -14.77 47.26 12.11
C LYS A 453 -13.95 47.36 13.39
N ASP A 454 -13.39 48.51 13.72
CA ASP A 454 -12.66 48.76 14.97
C ASP A 454 -13.58 48.62 16.19
N ASP A 455 -14.84 49.09 16.12
CA ASP A 455 -15.83 48.82 17.15
C ASP A 455 -16.10 47.31 17.31
N ILE A 456 -16.19 46.55 16.21
CA ILE A 456 -16.36 45.09 16.23
C ILE A 456 -15.09 44.38 16.75
N TYR A 457 -13.90 44.78 16.31
CA TYR A 457 -12.63 44.22 16.79
C TYR A 457 -12.42 44.52 18.26
N ARG A 458 -12.76 45.72 18.74
CA ARG A 458 -12.73 46.07 20.17
C ARG A 458 -13.82 45.36 20.99
N VAL A 459 -14.93 44.95 20.37
CA VAL A 459 -15.91 44.04 21.00
C VAL A 459 -15.38 42.61 21.04
N ILE A 460 -14.71 42.13 19.99
CA ILE A 460 -14.05 40.80 19.96
C ILE A 460 -12.89 40.76 20.96
N GLU A 461 -12.09 41.82 21.06
CA GLU A 461 -11.02 41.97 22.04
C GLU A 461 -11.60 41.96 23.46
N LYS A 462 -12.69 42.69 23.72
CA LYS A 462 -13.44 42.57 24.99
C LYS A 462 -14.07 41.20 25.24
N ILE A 463 -14.45 40.46 24.22
CA ILE A 463 -14.94 39.07 24.36
C ILE A 463 -13.77 38.15 24.68
N ASN A 464 -12.61 38.31 24.05
CA ASN A 464 -11.41 37.54 24.33
C ASN A 464 -10.82 37.87 25.71
N ASP A 465 -10.84 39.14 26.12
CA ASP A 465 -10.47 39.58 27.46
C ASP A 465 -11.45 39.04 28.49
N ALA A 466 -12.76 39.08 28.23
CA ALA A 466 -13.77 38.47 29.10
C ALA A 466 -13.68 36.94 29.10
N GLU A 467 -13.28 36.28 28.01
CA GLU A 467 -13.01 34.84 27.97
C GLU A 467 -11.71 34.51 28.71
N ALA A 468 -10.67 35.35 28.65
CA ALA A 468 -9.46 35.22 29.44
C ALA A 468 -9.73 35.48 30.94
N GLU A 469 -10.60 36.44 31.26
CA GLU A 469 -11.07 36.71 32.62
C GLU A 469 -11.98 35.58 33.11
N ILE A 470 -12.82 34.97 32.26
CA ILE A 470 -13.58 33.75 32.56
C ILE A 470 -12.65 32.55 32.72
N ILE A 471 -11.58 32.41 31.93
CA ILE A 471 -10.60 31.31 32.07
C ILE A 471 -9.79 31.50 33.35
N ALA A 472 -9.31 32.70 33.65
CA ALA A 472 -8.63 33.02 34.91
C ALA A 472 -9.56 32.82 36.11
N LEU A 473 -10.82 33.27 36.04
CA LEU A 473 -11.84 32.97 37.04
C LEU A 473 -12.13 31.47 37.11
N THR A 474 -12.05 30.71 36.01
CA THR A 474 -12.25 29.25 36.00
C THR A 474 -11.05 28.49 36.55
N GLU A 475 -9.84 29.04 36.44
CA GLU A 475 -8.60 28.53 37.05
C GLU A 475 -8.54 28.88 38.55
N ASP A 476 -8.94 30.09 38.96
CA ASP A 476 -9.13 30.49 40.36
C ASP A 476 -10.32 29.74 41.02
N LEU A 477 -11.38 29.43 40.26
CA LEU A 477 -12.47 28.52 40.68
C LEU A 477 -12.04 27.04 40.67
N ASN A 478 -10.81 26.71 40.28
CA ASN A 478 -10.31 25.33 40.21
C ASN A 478 -9.51 24.88 41.45
N LEU A 479 -9.78 25.47 42.61
CA LEU A 479 -9.60 24.79 43.90
C LEU A 479 -10.93 24.20 44.39
N SER A 480 -11.28 23.06 43.78
CA SER A 480 -12.20 22.02 44.29
C SER A 480 -13.52 22.47 44.93
N GLY A 481 -14.53 22.77 44.10
CA GLY A 481 -15.92 22.89 44.52
C GLY A 481 -16.60 21.54 44.80
N ALA A 482 -16.32 20.95 45.97
CA ALA A 482 -17.16 19.88 46.53
C ALA A 482 -18.32 20.48 47.35
N ARG A 483 -19.54 19.98 47.13
CA ARG A 483 -20.73 20.12 47.99
C ARG A 483 -21.66 18.95 47.66
N ASN A 484 -22.51 18.44 48.53
CA ASN A 484 -23.01 18.91 49.83
C ASN A 484 -22.00 18.73 51.01
N GLU A 485 -21.98 19.36 52.20
CA GLU A 485 -22.50 20.61 52.83
C GLU A 485 -22.16 20.57 54.37
N GLU A 486 -22.15 21.61 55.23
CA GLU A 486 -22.43 23.07 55.18
C GLU A 486 -21.67 23.86 56.29
N VAL A 487 -21.07 25.02 55.92
CA VAL A 487 -21.23 26.35 56.59
C VAL A 487 -20.32 26.82 57.77
N ASP A 488 -19.67 27.96 57.49
CA ASP A 488 -19.28 29.13 58.32
C ASP A 488 -18.35 29.12 59.56
N LEU A 489 -17.27 29.90 59.34
CA LEU A 489 -16.72 31.00 60.18
C LEU A 489 -15.76 30.73 61.36
N VAL A 490 -14.49 31.07 61.07
CA VAL A 490 -13.54 31.92 61.84
C VAL A 490 -13.55 31.84 63.38
N GLU A 491 -12.47 31.32 63.96
CA GLU A 491 -11.54 32.06 64.84
C GLU A 491 -10.26 31.22 65.13
N ASP A 492 -9.17 31.88 65.56
CA ASP A 492 -7.93 31.22 65.99
C ASP A 492 -8.13 30.41 67.29
N GLN A 493 -7.51 29.24 67.43
CA GLN A 493 -6.59 28.88 68.54
C GLN A 493 -6.23 27.37 68.60
N ASP A 494 -5.17 27.09 69.37
CA ASP A 494 -4.62 25.77 69.69
C ASP A 494 -5.61 24.82 70.44
N VAL A 495 -5.13 23.58 70.60
CA VAL A 495 -5.40 22.58 71.66
C VAL A 495 -6.18 21.32 71.24
N SER A 496 -5.64 20.19 71.69
CA SER A 496 -6.05 18.79 71.52
C SER A 496 -7.35 18.40 72.21
N GLU A 497 -8.10 17.41 71.66
CA GLU A 497 -8.36 16.08 72.31
C GLU A 497 -9.40 15.19 71.58
N ALA A 498 -9.40 13.90 71.96
CA ALA A 498 -10.46 12.88 71.88
C ALA A 498 -10.85 12.22 70.52
N VAL A 499 -10.81 10.88 70.51
CA VAL A 499 -11.21 9.99 69.40
C VAL A 499 -12.62 9.44 69.62
N HIS A 500 -13.50 9.50 68.62
CA HIS A 500 -14.83 8.87 68.66
C HIS A 500 -14.76 7.36 68.34
N PRO A 501 -15.49 6.48 69.07
CA PRO A 501 -15.39 5.02 68.91
C PRO A 501 -16.05 4.48 67.63
N GLU A 502 -17.08 5.14 67.08
CA GLU A 502 -17.79 4.64 65.89
C GLU A 502 -16.91 4.66 64.62
N THR A 503 -15.98 5.62 64.52
CA THR A 503 -14.99 5.67 63.43
C THR A 503 -13.95 4.55 63.55
N ALA A 504 -13.55 4.17 64.77
CA ALA A 504 -12.65 3.05 65.02
C ALA A 504 -13.28 1.72 64.61
N GLU A 505 -14.53 1.47 65.03
CA GLU A 505 -15.27 0.25 64.63
C GLU A 505 -15.43 0.10 63.11
N ALA A 506 -15.70 1.20 62.40
CA ALA A 506 -15.81 1.17 60.94
C ALA A 506 -14.50 0.74 60.26
N ARG A 507 -13.36 1.24 60.77
CA ARG A 507 -12.01 0.92 60.29
C ARG A 507 -11.62 -0.53 60.60
N VAL A 508 -11.93 -0.99 61.81
CA VAL A 508 -11.81 -2.40 62.25
C VAL A 508 -12.62 -3.35 61.35
N ARG A 509 -13.85 -2.98 60.99
CA ARG A 509 -14.69 -3.74 60.02
C ARG A 509 -14.10 -3.77 58.62
N ALA A 510 -13.54 -2.66 58.14
CA ALA A 510 -12.88 -2.60 56.83
C ALA A 510 -11.63 -3.51 56.80
N ALA A 511 -10.79 -3.45 57.83
CA ALA A 511 -9.64 -4.35 57.96
C ALA A 511 -10.06 -5.83 57.97
N ARG A 512 -11.13 -6.19 58.70
CA ARG A 512 -11.66 -7.57 58.72
C ARG A 512 -12.17 -8.02 57.34
N GLN A 513 -12.80 -7.14 56.55
CA GLN A 513 -13.20 -7.48 55.18
C GLN A 513 -12.01 -7.65 54.24
N GLN A 514 -10.98 -6.81 54.38
CA GLN A 514 -9.81 -6.78 53.50
C GLN A 514 -8.86 -7.96 53.72
N PHE A 515 -8.52 -8.29 54.97
CA PHE A 515 -7.51 -9.30 55.30
C PHE A 515 -8.08 -10.61 55.87
N LYS A 516 -9.39 -10.64 56.18
CA LYS A 516 -10.12 -11.81 56.73
C LYS A 516 -9.53 -12.27 58.07
N GLU A 517 -9.04 -13.50 58.16
CA GLU A 517 -8.58 -14.12 59.42
C GLU A 517 -7.15 -13.76 59.82
N TYR A 518 -6.39 -13.16 58.90
CA TYR A 518 -5.02 -12.70 59.13
C TYR A 518 -5.04 -11.16 59.23
N LEU A 519 -4.24 -10.58 60.12
CA LEU A 519 -4.10 -9.12 60.22
C LEU A 519 -2.60 -8.77 60.28
N PRO A 520 -2.08 -7.92 59.37
CA PRO A 520 -0.68 -7.48 59.43
C PRO A 520 -0.37 -6.66 60.68
N GLU A 521 0.83 -6.85 61.21
CA GLU A 521 1.31 -6.17 62.42
C GLU A 521 1.39 -4.65 62.22
N GLY A 522 0.93 -3.87 63.20
CA GLY A 522 0.87 -2.40 63.13
C GLY A 522 -0.17 -1.78 62.18
N HIS A 523 -1.07 -2.58 61.56
CA HIS A 523 -2.05 -2.02 60.62
C HIS A 523 -3.25 -1.32 61.28
N LEU A 524 -3.56 -1.67 62.53
CA LEU A 524 -4.54 -1.01 63.39
C LEU A 524 -3.81 -0.43 64.61
N ASN A 525 -4.22 0.75 65.07
CA ASN A 525 -3.69 1.34 66.30
C ASN A 525 -4.10 0.50 67.52
N ASP A 526 -3.39 0.59 68.64
CA ASP A 526 -3.62 -0.27 69.83
C ASP A 526 -5.09 -0.34 70.28
N THR A 527 -5.77 0.81 70.34
CA THR A 527 -7.21 0.89 70.69
C THR A 527 -8.15 0.31 69.63
N GLU A 528 -7.76 0.35 68.36
CA GLU A 528 -8.48 -0.29 67.25
C GLU A 528 -8.21 -1.81 67.23
N LEU A 529 -7.02 -2.24 67.64
CA LEU A 529 -6.61 -3.64 67.73
C LEU A 529 -7.30 -4.37 68.91
N GLU A 530 -7.47 -3.70 70.05
CA GLU A 530 -8.32 -4.17 71.15
C GLU A 530 -9.78 -4.35 70.69
N LEU A 531 -10.33 -3.38 69.96
CA LEU A 531 -11.68 -3.46 69.36
C LEU A 531 -11.80 -4.59 68.33
N TYR A 532 -10.79 -4.79 67.48
CA TYR A 532 -10.74 -5.93 66.55
C TYR A 532 -10.76 -7.26 67.32
N THR A 533 -9.97 -7.37 68.38
CA THR A 533 -9.86 -8.56 69.22
C THR A 533 -11.17 -8.85 69.95
N GLN A 534 -11.86 -7.82 70.45
CA GLN A 534 -13.15 -7.97 71.13
C GLN A 534 -14.29 -8.37 70.18
N LEU A 535 -14.29 -7.87 68.94
CA LEU A 535 -15.36 -8.14 67.95
C LEU A 535 -15.13 -9.41 67.12
N TYR A 536 -13.88 -9.81 66.87
CA TYR A 536 -13.53 -10.90 65.95
C TYR A 536 -12.61 -11.98 66.53
N GLY A 537 -12.19 -11.85 67.78
CA GLY A 537 -11.19 -12.73 68.42
C GLY A 537 -9.75 -12.29 68.11
N GLU A 538 -8.78 -12.88 68.82
CA GLU A 538 -7.37 -12.59 68.60
C GLU A 538 -7.00 -12.82 67.11
N PRO A 539 -6.44 -11.81 66.42
CA PRO A 539 -6.02 -11.96 65.03
C PRO A 539 -4.88 -12.98 64.94
N ILE A 540 -4.92 -13.85 63.92
CA ILE A 540 -3.79 -14.73 63.61
C ILE A 540 -2.68 -13.87 63.00
N VAL A 541 -1.79 -13.36 63.87
CA VAL A 541 -0.57 -12.68 63.46
C VAL A 541 0.31 -13.70 62.74
N ARG A 542 0.44 -13.53 61.42
CA ARG A 542 1.36 -14.35 60.63
C ARG A 542 2.76 -13.78 60.81
N SER A 543 3.48 -14.29 61.81
CA SER A 543 4.90 -13.99 62.01
C SER A 543 5.63 -14.23 60.70
N GLN A 544 6.15 -13.15 60.11
CA GLN A 544 6.94 -13.23 58.89
C GLN A 544 8.36 -13.68 59.26
N GLU A 545 8.47 -14.97 59.58
CA GLU A 545 9.70 -15.69 59.24
C GLU A 545 9.99 -15.46 57.76
N VAL A 546 11.26 -15.20 57.49
CA VAL A 546 11.74 -14.81 56.17
C VAL A 546 11.74 -16.04 55.26
N GLU A 547 10.61 -16.34 54.62
CA GLU A 547 10.60 -17.05 53.33
C GLU A 547 11.18 -16.13 52.26
N VAL A 548 12.49 -15.92 52.35
CA VAL A 548 13.32 -15.68 51.17
C VAL A 548 13.35 -17.02 50.43
N GLU A 549 12.57 -17.12 49.34
CA GLU A 549 12.91 -18.03 48.26
C GLU A 549 14.21 -17.53 47.62
N ALA A 550 15.33 -17.85 48.26
CA ALA A 550 16.63 -17.83 47.60
C ALA A 550 16.60 -18.87 46.48
N GLU A 551 17.13 -18.51 45.31
CA GLU A 551 17.60 -19.54 44.38
C GLU A 551 18.69 -20.37 45.09
N PRO A 552 18.77 -21.68 44.82
CA PRO A 552 19.34 -22.63 45.76
C PRO A 552 20.85 -22.48 45.92
N GLU A 553 21.31 -22.54 47.16
CA GLU A 553 22.66 -23.02 47.45
C GLU A 553 22.76 -24.47 46.95
N GLU A 554 23.66 -24.71 45.99
CA GLU A 554 24.15 -26.06 45.71
C GLU A 554 25.00 -26.52 46.91
N ASP A 555 24.98 -27.84 47.17
CA ASP A 555 25.66 -28.46 48.32
C ASP A 555 27.10 -27.97 48.50
N GLU A 556 27.52 -27.81 49.77
CA GLU A 556 28.93 -27.80 50.14
C GLU A 556 29.64 -29.00 49.48
N ARG A 557 30.50 -28.73 48.50
CA ARG A 557 31.50 -29.70 48.06
C ARG A 557 32.83 -29.34 48.68
N ASP A 558 33.40 -30.34 49.35
CA ASP A 558 34.78 -30.34 49.78
C ASP A 558 35.73 -29.87 48.66
N PRO A 559 36.84 -29.19 49.00
CA PRO A 559 37.87 -28.85 48.05
C PRO A 559 38.47 -30.11 47.40
N ASP A 560 38.82 -30.02 46.12
CA ASP A 560 39.35 -31.13 45.30
C ASP A 560 40.54 -31.84 45.98
N ARG A 561 40.29 -33.01 46.58
CA ARG A 561 41.31 -33.92 47.13
C ARG A 561 41.68 -34.97 46.09
N LEU A 562 42.96 -35.00 45.70
CA LEU A 562 43.48 -35.94 44.70
C LEU A 562 43.79 -37.30 45.34
N TYR A 563 43.13 -38.36 44.85
CA TYR A 563 43.38 -39.73 45.26
C TYR A 563 44.14 -40.52 44.19
N ARG A 564 45.09 -41.36 44.63
CA ARG A 564 45.79 -42.37 43.82
C ARG A 564 45.35 -43.78 44.26
N GLU A 565 45.18 -44.67 43.30
CA GLU A 565 44.87 -46.08 43.56
C GLU A 565 46.09 -46.82 44.12
N ASP A 566 45.90 -47.61 45.18
CA ASP A 566 46.98 -48.31 45.89
C ASP A 566 47.35 -49.69 45.31
N GLY A 567 46.64 -50.12 44.26
CA GLY A 567 46.84 -51.41 43.61
C GLY A 567 46.23 -52.62 44.34
N GLN A 568 45.49 -52.41 45.44
CA GLN A 568 44.67 -53.44 46.10
C GLN A 568 43.20 -53.02 46.27
N GLY A 569 42.76 -52.02 45.50
CA GLY A 569 41.37 -51.56 45.44
C GLY A 569 41.01 -50.49 46.48
N GLY A 570 42.00 -49.87 47.12
CA GLY A 570 41.86 -48.69 47.96
C GLY A 570 42.37 -47.41 47.28
N TRP A 571 42.04 -46.27 47.88
CA TRP A 571 42.37 -44.93 47.38
C TRP A 571 43.08 -44.13 48.49
N GLN A 572 44.21 -43.50 48.16
CA GLN A 572 45.05 -42.74 49.10
C GLN A 572 45.29 -41.30 48.60
N GLU A 573 45.18 -40.34 49.51
CA GLU A 573 45.17 -38.90 49.20
C GLU A 573 46.59 -38.30 49.03
N VAL A 574 46.74 -37.27 48.18
CA VAL A 574 48.02 -36.63 47.86
C VAL A 574 47.91 -35.09 47.90
N GLU A 575 48.72 -34.45 48.74
CA GLU A 575 48.86 -32.98 48.81
C GLU A 575 49.85 -32.45 47.76
N LEU A 576 49.64 -31.20 47.30
CA LEU A 576 50.47 -30.53 46.27
C LEU A 576 51.10 -29.25 46.83
N GLU A 577 52.43 -29.25 46.96
CA GLU A 577 53.21 -28.06 47.29
C GLU A 577 53.27 -27.08 46.09
N HIS A 578 53.13 -25.77 46.37
CA HIS A 578 53.36 -24.72 45.39
C HIS A 578 54.86 -24.42 45.23
N VAL A 579 55.32 -24.30 43.99
CA VAL A 579 56.68 -23.81 43.64
C VAL A 579 56.56 -22.68 42.63
N GLU A 580 57.23 -21.56 42.90
CA GLU A 580 57.30 -20.38 42.04
C GLU A 580 58.23 -20.61 40.83
N SER A 581 57.86 -20.13 39.64
CA SER A 581 58.79 -19.91 38.52
C SER A 581 58.17 -19.00 37.45
N ASP A 582 58.96 -18.04 36.96
CA ASP A 582 58.58 -17.04 35.95
C ASP A 582 58.41 -17.59 34.53
N GLY A 583 57.61 -16.90 33.68
CA GLY A 583 57.78 -16.93 32.21
C GLY A 583 56.54 -16.72 31.32
N GLU A 584 56.53 -15.61 30.57
CA GLU A 584 55.82 -15.39 29.27
C GLU A 584 54.28 -15.10 29.25
N PRO A 585 53.71 -14.49 28.17
CA PRO A 585 52.99 -13.21 28.28
C PRO A 585 51.44 -13.26 28.11
N PRO A 586 50.71 -12.15 28.37
CA PRO A 586 49.31 -12.23 28.85
C PRO A 586 48.24 -12.34 27.76
N LEU A 587 47.25 -13.20 28.02
CA LEU A 587 45.95 -13.20 27.33
C LEU A 587 44.94 -12.38 28.14
N LEU A 588 44.60 -11.21 27.59
CA LEU A 588 43.69 -10.22 28.17
C LEU A 588 42.21 -10.67 28.08
N TYR A 589 41.58 -11.01 29.22
CA TYR A 589 40.15 -10.74 29.49
C TYR A 589 39.86 -10.80 31.00
N ASP A 590 40.16 -9.73 31.73
CA ASP A 590 39.18 -9.15 32.67
C ASP A 590 39.53 -7.69 32.98
N MET A 591 38.58 -6.78 32.72
CA MET A 591 38.70 -5.34 32.99
C MET A 591 37.31 -4.75 33.28
N GLU A 592 36.68 -5.20 34.36
CA GLU A 592 35.52 -4.52 34.97
C GLU A 592 35.74 -4.24 36.47
N VAL A 593 36.88 -3.61 36.82
CA VAL A 593 36.99 -2.78 38.03
C VAL A 593 37.61 -1.45 37.62
N GLY A 594 36.76 -0.42 37.49
CA GLY A 594 37.23 0.97 37.47
C GLY A 594 37.65 1.40 38.89
N PRO A 595 38.38 2.52 39.05
CA PRO A 595 38.68 3.04 40.37
C PRO A 595 37.40 3.30 41.16
N VAL A 596 37.43 3.03 42.48
CA VAL A 596 36.32 3.31 43.38
C VAL A 596 36.17 4.82 43.52
N GLU A 597 35.11 5.39 42.95
CA GLU A 597 34.71 6.78 43.21
C GLU A 597 34.05 6.87 44.59
N GLU A 598 34.46 7.83 45.42
CA GLU A 598 33.87 8.03 46.75
C GLU A 598 32.42 8.51 46.64
N GLU A 599 31.50 7.78 47.27
CA GLU A 599 30.06 8.05 47.18
C GLU A 599 29.71 9.34 47.94
N THR A 600 29.38 10.41 47.20
CA THR A 600 29.04 11.70 47.80
C THR A 600 27.76 11.61 48.64
N GLU A 601 27.66 12.42 49.69
CA GLU A 601 26.52 12.31 50.62
C GLU A 601 25.16 12.67 49.99
N ALA A 602 25.16 13.41 48.87
CA ALA A 602 23.96 13.63 48.06
C ALA A 602 23.51 12.35 47.32
N MET A 603 24.45 11.55 46.82
CA MET A 603 24.15 10.27 46.16
C MET A 603 23.56 9.27 47.17
N ARG A 604 24.16 9.18 48.37
CA ARG A 604 23.67 8.29 49.44
C ARG A 604 22.24 8.63 49.87
N ARG A 605 21.94 9.91 50.14
CA ARG A 605 20.57 10.37 50.47
C ARG A 605 19.57 10.12 49.34
N THR A 606 19.97 10.32 48.08
CA THR A 606 19.08 10.08 46.93
C THR A 606 18.76 8.59 46.76
N ARG A 607 19.73 7.72 47.04
CA ARG A 607 19.57 6.26 47.10
C ARG A 607 18.61 5.83 48.20
N GLU A 608 18.85 6.29 49.44
CA GLU A 608 18.01 6.02 50.61
C GLU A 608 16.52 6.40 50.34
N VAL A 609 16.27 7.54 49.67
CA VAL A 609 14.91 7.96 49.30
C VAL A 609 14.28 7.05 48.24
N ALA A 610 15.00 6.61 47.21
CA ALA A 610 14.41 5.72 46.20
C ALA A 610 14.13 4.31 46.73
N GLU A 611 14.99 3.79 47.60
CA GLU A 611 14.78 2.51 48.29
C GLU A 611 13.53 2.58 49.18
N GLN A 612 13.26 3.70 49.86
CA GLN A 612 12.01 3.93 50.62
C GLN A 612 10.74 3.92 49.76
N PHE A 613 10.81 4.29 48.47
CA PHE A 613 9.69 4.21 47.53
C PHE A 613 9.67 2.91 46.71
N GLY A 614 10.52 1.93 47.03
CA GLY A 614 10.59 0.64 46.33
C GLY A 614 11.09 0.74 44.88
N GLY A 615 11.85 1.79 44.57
CA GLY A 615 12.37 2.07 43.23
C GLY A 615 13.87 1.80 43.11
N ASP A 616 14.24 1.00 42.12
CA ASP A 616 15.64 0.70 41.79
C ASP A 616 16.28 1.91 41.08
N LEU A 617 17.20 2.61 41.74
CA LEU A 617 17.88 3.78 41.16
C LEU A 617 18.96 3.34 40.16
N MET A 618 18.66 3.47 38.87
CA MET A 618 19.73 3.48 37.86
C MET A 618 20.56 4.76 38.03
N LEU A 619 21.78 4.61 38.55
CA LEU A 619 22.84 5.62 38.47
C LEU A 619 23.29 5.83 37.00
N GLU A 620 22.43 6.44 36.18
CA GLU A 620 22.93 7.27 35.08
C GLU A 620 23.51 8.53 35.73
N GLY A 621 24.84 8.61 35.77
CA GLY A 621 25.54 9.73 36.39
C GLY A 621 25.08 11.05 35.79
N VAL A 622 24.39 11.85 36.60
CA VAL A 622 24.42 13.29 36.46
C VAL A 622 25.83 13.73 36.83
N GLU A 623 26.76 13.58 35.87
CA GLU A 623 27.95 14.43 35.79
C GLU A 623 27.40 15.86 35.93
N GLY A 624 27.67 16.52 37.06
CA GLY A 624 27.09 17.82 37.35
C GLY A 624 27.38 18.78 36.20
N GLU A 625 26.42 19.66 35.89
CA GLU A 625 26.61 20.76 34.94
C GLU A 625 27.56 21.80 35.55
N ALA A 626 28.85 21.43 35.67
CA ALA A 626 29.94 22.38 35.60
C ALA A 626 29.99 22.91 34.16
N ASP A 627 30.25 24.21 34.03
CA ASP A 627 30.24 25.02 32.80
C ASP A 627 31.37 24.66 31.80
N ASN A 628 31.59 23.38 31.55
CA ASN A 628 32.47 22.92 30.48
C ASN A 628 31.80 23.21 29.14
N ASN A 629 32.35 24.21 28.48
CA ASN A 629 31.94 24.73 27.19
C ASN A 629 32.27 23.72 26.06
N GLU A 630 31.79 22.47 26.13
CA GLU A 630 31.84 21.47 25.04
C GLU A 630 30.53 21.52 24.23
N PRO A 631 30.55 21.41 22.89
CA PRO A 631 29.34 21.24 22.10
C PRO A 631 28.56 19.98 22.52
N ARG A 632 27.26 20.13 22.83
CA ARG A 632 26.40 19.03 23.34
C ARG A 632 26.29 17.83 22.38
N VAL A 633 26.67 17.99 21.11
CA VAL A 633 26.80 16.97 20.05
C VAL A 633 27.99 17.37 19.17
N HIS A 634 28.74 16.42 18.59
CA HIS A 634 29.86 16.75 17.70
C HIS A 634 29.38 17.33 16.35
N PRO A 635 30.05 18.34 15.76
CA PRO A 635 29.59 18.97 14.52
C PRO A 635 29.36 18.00 13.35
N LEU A 636 30.23 16.98 13.19
CA LEU A 636 30.06 15.96 12.15
C LEU A 636 28.84 15.04 12.41
N THR A 637 28.51 14.78 13.68
CA THR A 637 27.29 14.04 14.06
C THR A 637 26.04 14.87 13.75
N GLU A 638 26.09 16.19 13.97
CA GLU A 638 25.00 17.11 13.65
C GLU A 638 24.76 17.21 12.13
N GLN A 639 25.82 17.41 11.34
CA GLN A 639 25.76 17.35 9.88
C GLN A 639 25.25 16.00 9.36
N GLY A 640 25.56 14.91 10.07
CA GLY A 640 25.11 13.55 9.76
C GLY A 640 23.63 13.27 10.08
N LYS A 641 22.91 14.15 10.77
CA LYS A 641 21.51 13.90 11.16
C LYS A 641 20.58 13.77 9.96
N PHE A 642 19.85 12.65 9.90
CA PHE A 642 18.83 12.43 8.86
C PHE A 642 17.61 13.34 9.05
N ALA A 643 17.02 13.30 10.25
CA ALA A 643 15.80 14.02 10.55
C ALA A 643 15.93 15.55 10.35
N PRO A 644 14.82 16.25 10.05
CA PRO A 644 14.77 17.71 10.16
C PRO A 644 15.04 18.17 11.59
N ASN A 645 15.23 19.48 11.78
CA ASN A 645 15.29 20.11 13.10
C ASN A 645 14.12 21.12 13.19
N PRO A 646 13.11 20.91 14.06
CA PRO A 646 12.93 19.77 14.98
C PRO A 646 12.68 18.44 14.26
N SER A 647 12.98 17.32 14.94
CA SER A 647 12.88 15.97 14.39
C SER A 647 11.45 15.49 14.12
N THR A 648 10.47 16.09 14.80
CA THR A 648 9.04 15.89 14.54
C THR A 648 8.54 17.00 13.63
N VAL A 649 7.94 16.63 12.49
CA VAL A 649 7.36 17.59 11.55
C VAL A 649 6.02 18.09 12.08
N PHE A 650 5.96 19.40 12.31
CA PHE A 650 4.71 20.12 12.50
C PHE A 650 4.27 20.66 11.16
N LEU A 651 3.05 20.33 10.74
CA LEU A 651 2.52 20.87 9.49
C LEU A 651 2.15 22.35 9.71
N PRO A 652 2.53 23.25 8.80
CA PRO A 652 2.22 24.67 8.94
C PRO A 652 0.70 24.90 8.97
N LYS A 653 0.27 25.81 9.84
CA LYS A 653 -1.14 26.20 9.96
C LYS A 653 -1.59 26.97 8.73
N ASP A 654 -0.83 28.00 8.36
CA ASP A 654 -1.30 29.00 7.40
C ASP A 654 -1.34 28.47 5.95
N THR A 655 -0.44 27.55 5.59
CA THR A 655 -0.27 27.06 4.20
C THR A 655 -0.79 25.65 3.93
N VAL A 656 -0.97 24.82 4.96
CA VAL A 656 -1.41 23.42 4.79
C VAL A 656 -2.66 23.14 5.62
N THR A 657 -2.55 23.17 6.95
CA THR A 657 -3.63 22.59 7.79
C THR A 657 -4.84 23.51 7.96
N GLY A 658 -4.65 24.83 7.92
CA GLY A 658 -5.72 25.83 7.93
C GLY A 658 -6.56 25.78 6.64
N PRO A 659 -5.97 25.99 5.45
CA PRO A 659 -6.69 25.88 4.18
C PRO A 659 -7.40 24.54 3.98
N VAL A 660 -6.76 23.41 4.33
CA VAL A 660 -7.43 22.09 4.30
C VAL A 660 -8.59 22.03 5.30
N SER A 661 -8.47 22.63 6.49
CA SER A 661 -9.57 22.66 7.46
C SER A 661 -10.77 23.48 6.98
N VAL A 662 -10.54 24.56 6.21
CA VAL A 662 -11.61 25.35 5.56
C VAL A 662 -12.26 24.55 4.43
N ILE A 663 -11.48 23.92 3.55
CA ILE A 663 -12.03 23.05 2.48
C ILE A 663 -12.87 21.89 3.05
N LEU A 664 -12.53 21.41 4.26
CA LEU A 664 -13.23 20.33 4.94
C LEU A 664 -14.37 20.79 5.86
N SER A 665 -14.52 22.09 6.18
CA SER A 665 -15.57 22.55 7.12
C SER A 665 -16.98 22.42 6.56
N ASP A 666 -17.11 22.51 5.23
CA ASP A 666 -18.39 22.41 4.51
C ASP A 666 -18.93 20.97 4.48
N TYR A 667 -18.16 19.99 4.95
CA TYR A 667 -18.45 18.57 4.84
C TYR A 667 -18.50 17.86 6.20
N SER A 668 -19.44 16.92 6.34
CA SER A 668 -19.63 16.19 7.59
C SER A 668 -18.45 15.25 7.91
N ASN A 669 -17.85 15.43 9.09
CA ASN A 669 -16.77 14.60 9.63
C ASN A 669 -17.08 13.10 9.62
N LYS A 670 -18.36 12.72 9.80
CA LYS A 670 -18.77 11.31 9.75
C LYS A 670 -18.63 10.74 8.33
N HIS A 671 -19.07 11.47 7.31
CA HIS A 671 -18.97 11.03 5.92
C HIS A 671 -17.51 10.96 5.47
N LEU A 672 -16.66 11.90 5.93
CA LEU A 672 -15.20 11.85 5.72
C LEU A 672 -14.59 10.59 6.36
N ALA A 673 -14.93 10.27 7.62
CA ALA A 673 -14.43 9.08 8.30
C ALA A 673 -14.91 7.77 7.65
N ASP A 674 -16.20 7.68 7.30
CA ASP A 674 -16.80 6.51 6.63
C ASP A 674 -16.19 6.30 5.23
N THR A 675 -15.88 7.39 4.50
CA THR A 675 -15.25 7.33 3.17
C THR A 675 -13.77 6.95 3.27
N ALA A 676 -13.02 7.55 4.21
CA ALA A 676 -11.64 7.15 4.51
C ALA A 676 -11.57 5.66 4.89
N GLY A 677 -12.47 5.19 5.74
CA GLY A 677 -12.56 3.78 6.12
C GLY A 677 -12.85 2.86 4.93
N ARG A 678 -13.76 3.26 4.02
CA ARG A 678 -14.07 2.49 2.81
C ARG A 678 -12.88 2.39 1.85
N LEU A 679 -12.20 3.51 1.59
CA LEU A 679 -11.10 3.57 0.63
C LEU A 679 -9.82 2.91 1.18
N PHE A 680 -9.40 3.28 2.39
CA PHE A 680 -8.06 2.93 2.90
C PHE A 680 -8.02 1.70 3.84
N GLY A 681 -9.08 0.88 3.85
CA GLY A 681 -9.06 -0.43 4.52
C GLY A 681 -9.48 -0.41 6.00
N GLY A 682 -10.34 0.52 6.40
CA GLY A 682 -10.99 0.56 7.70
C GLY A 682 -10.15 1.21 8.81
N ARG A 683 -10.30 0.71 10.04
CA ARG A 683 -9.70 1.31 11.24
C ARG A 683 -8.18 1.39 11.12
N GLY A 684 -7.62 2.59 11.28
CA GLY A 684 -6.19 2.85 11.14
C GLY A 684 -5.69 3.03 9.71
N LEU A 685 -6.59 3.04 8.71
CA LEU A 685 -6.32 3.37 7.30
C LEU A 685 -5.07 2.68 6.72
N PRO A 686 -4.92 1.34 6.81
CA PRO A 686 -3.69 0.63 6.43
C PRO A 686 -3.24 0.81 4.97
N TYR A 687 -4.14 1.19 4.06
CA TYR A 687 -3.83 1.45 2.64
C TYR A 687 -3.64 2.95 2.33
N SER A 688 -3.62 3.83 3.33
CA SER A 688 -3.21 5.26 3.19
C SER A 688 -1.68 5.39 3.12
N THR A 689 -1.10 6.54 3.45
CA THR A 689 0.35 6.67 3.68
C THR A 689 0.83 5.85 4.89
N ALA A 690 -0.06 5.56 5.86
CA ALA A 690 0.26 4.80 7.06
C ALA A 690 0.77 3.37 6.73
N THR A 691 1.77 2.90 7.49
CA THR A 691 2.30 1.53 7.38
C THR A 691 1.83 0.69 8.58
N PRO A 692 0.96 -0.33 8.37
CA PRO A 692 0.44 -1.14 9.47
C PRO A 692 1.53 -1.99 10.14
N PRO A 693 1.39 -2.33 11.44
CA PRO A 693 2.40 -3.11 12.15
C PRO A 693 2.52 -4.53 11.56
N PRO A 694 3.73 -5.12 11.47
CA PRO A 694 3.94 -6.44 10.85
C PRO A 694 3.09 -7.58 11.46
N LYS A 695 2.63 -7.44 12.70
CA LYS A 695 1.74 -8.39 13.38
C LYS A 695 0.37 -8.52 12.69
N ALA A 696 -0.10 -7.48 12.00
CA ALA A 696 -1.42 -7.44 11.36
C ALA A 696 -1.53 -8.33 10.11
N GLN A 697 -0.40 -8.70 9.48
CA GLN A 697 -0.33 -9.57 8.29
C GLN A 697 -1.22 -9.12 7.11
N LEU A 698 -1.53 -7.83 7.03
CA LEU A 698 -2.33 -7.23 5.95
C LEU A 698 -1.56 -7.29 4.61
N PRO A 699 -2.28 -7.38 3.46
CA PRO A 699 -1.64 -7.37 2.16
C PRO A 699 -0.96 -6.02 1.91
N GLN A 700 0.25 -6.07 1.34
CA GLN A 700 0.94 -4.86 0.87
C GLN A 700 0.36 -4.48 -0.50
N LEU A 701 -0.48 -3.46 -0.51
CA LEU A 701 -1.17 -2.91 -1.68
C LEU A 701 -0.72 -1.46 -1.93
N PRO A 702 -0.81 -0.94 -3.17
CA PRO A 702 -0.65 0.48 -3.45
C PRO A 702 -1.70 1.33 -2.73
N ILE A 703 -1.47 2.65 -2.70
CA ILE A 703 -2.48 3.60 -2.24
C ILE A 703 -3.60 3.64 -3.30
N PRO A 704 -4.89 3.45 -2.92
CA PRO A 704 -5.97 3.23 -3.89
C PRO A 704 -6.48 4.49 -4.59
N LEU A 705 -6.08 5.69 -4.14
CA LEU A 705 -6.33 6.95 -4.82
C LEU A 705 -5.00 7.56 -5.27
N GLU A 706 -4.88 7.86 -6.56
CA GLU A 706 -3.70 8.50 -7.17
C GLU A 706 -4.05 9.90 -7.67
N ALA A 707 -3.17 10.90 -7.49
CA ALA A 707 -3.43 12.25 -7.97
C ALA A 707 -3.64 12.31 -9.50
N SER A 708 -3.00 11.42 -10.26
CA SER A 708 -3.14 11.23 -11.71
C SER A 708 -4.49 10.66 -12.16
N GLN A 709 -5.34 10.20 -11.24
CA GLN A 709 -6.65 9.63 -11.57
C GLN A 709 -7.57 10.70 -12.19
N ARG A 710 -8.16 10.39 -13.36
CA ARG A 710 -8.96 11.35 -14.15
C ARG A 710 -10.29 11.77 -13.53
N HIS A 711 -10.85 10.94 -12.66
CA HIS A 711 -12.14 11.17 -12.02
C HIS A 711 -12.07 10.80 -10.53
N MET A 712 -12.36 11.78 -9.68
CA MET A 712 -12.63 11.60 -8.25
C MET A 712 -13.91 12.35 -7.89
N THR A 713 -14.76 11.75 -7.06
CA THR A 713 -15.85 12.45 -6.40
C THR A 713 -15.31 13.54 -5.46
N GLU A 714 -16.14 14.52 -5.11
CA GLU A 714 -15.77 15.55 -4.12
C GLU A 714 -15.30 14.96 -2.80
N MET A 715 -15.94 13.86 -2.35
CA MET A 715 -15.60 13.22 -1.09
C MET A 715 -14.29 12.42 -1.17
N GLU A 716 -13.99 11.79 -2.31
CA GLU A 716 -12.66 11.19 -2.54
C GLU A 716 -11.56 12.26 -2.56
N ALA A 717 -11.79 13.39 -3.25
CA ALA A 717 -10.84 14.51 -3.27
C ALA A 717 -10.62 15.11 -1.87
N ASN A 718 -11.69 15.35 -1.10
CA ASN A 718 -11.59 15.76 0.30
C ASN A 718 -10.84 14.74 1.16
N THR A 719 -11.11 13.45 0.97
CA THR A 719 -10.46 12.38 1.74
C THR A 719 -8.97 12.27 1.38
N PHE A 720 -8.59 12.50 0.12
CA PHE A 720 -7.20 12.60 -0.33
C PHE A 720 -6.43 13.68 0.46
N LEU A 721 -7.00 14.89 0.55
CA LEU A 721 -6.43 16.01 1.34
C LEU A 721 -6.42 15.72 2.85
N ALA A 722 -7.45 15.06 3.37
CA ALA A 722 -7.58 14.79 4.80
C ALA A 722 -6.62 13.69 5.29
N THR A 723 -6.28 12.71 4.43
CA THR A 723 -5.58 11.48 4.85
C THR A 723 -4.20 11.28 4.23
N LEU A 724 -3.98 11.64 2.97
CA LEU A 724 -2.72 11.36 2.25
C LEU A 724 -1.76 12.55 2.28
N TYR A 725 -2.28 13.76 2.07
CA TYR A 725 -1.51 15.01 2.09
C TYR A 725 -0.58 15.16 3.31
N PRO A 726 -1.02 14.89 4.56
CA PRO A 726 -0.14 15.04 5.72
C PRO A 726 1.08 14.11 5.71
N GLY A 727 0.88 12.85 5.30
CA GLY A 727 1.96 11.89 5.18
C GLY A 727 2.90 12.20 4.01
N MET A 728 2.33 12.53 2.84
CA MET A 728 3.11 12.91 1.65
C MET A 728 3.96 14.17 1.89
N TYR A 729 3.40 15.19 2.55
CA TYR A 729 4.13 16.39 2.95
C TYR A 729 5.30 16.04 3.89
N ALA A 730 5.06 15.23 4.92
CA ALA A 730 6.08 14.88 5.91
C ALA A 730 7.25 14.07 5.32
N SER A 731 6.98 13.07 4.45
CA SER A 731 8.04 12.30 3.79
C SER A 731 8.83 13.13 2.80
N VAL A 732 8.17 13.94 1.98
CA VAL A 732 8.84 14.81 0.99
C VAL A 732 9.65 15.92 1.67
N LEU A 733 9.14 16.55 2.74
CA LEU A 733 9.91 17.54 3.49
C LEU A 733 11.18 16.94 4.09
N SER A 734 11.10 15.74 4.67
CA SER A 734 12.25 15.03 5.23
C SER A 734 13.33 14.73 4.17
N THR A 735 12.94 14.24 2.99
CA THR A 735 13.91 13.96 1.90
C THR A 735 14.50 15.23 1.30
N LEU A 736 13.70 16.28 1.10
CA LEU A 736 14.20 17.58 0.60
C LEU A 736 15.18 18.24 1.58
N VAL A 737 14.93 18.17 2.89
CA VAL A 737 15.86 18.66 3.91
C VAL A 737 17.19 17.90 3.87
N GLU A 738 17.16 16.57 3.66
CA GLU A 738 18.41 15.81 3.47
C GLU A 738 19.13 16.17 2.15
N VAL A 739 18.40 16.30 1.04
CA VAL A 739 18.99 16.72 -0.24
C VAL A 739 19.67 18.08 -0.10
N ARG A 740 19.03 19.06 0.57
CA ARG A 740 19.63 20.36 0.93
C ARG A 740 20.90 20.19 1.76
N LYS A 741 20.88 19.34 2.80
CA LYS A 741 22.07 19.07 3.64
C LYS A 741 23.24 18.47 2.85
N ARG A 742 22.97 17.56 1.90
CA ARG A 742 24.02 16.86 1.13
C ARG A 742 24.56 17.64 -0.07
N LEU A 743 23.73 18.44 -0.74
CA LEU A 743 24.16 19.32 -1.84
C LEU A 743 24.69 20.68 -1.35
N GLY A 744 24.31 21.09 -0.14
CA GLY A 744 24.73 22.33 0.51
C GLY A 744 23.83 23.53 0.17
N THR A 745 23.97 24.60 0.95
CA THR A 745 23.18 25.84 0.81
C THR A 745 23.43 26.56 -0.52
N ASN A 746 24.65 26.48 -1.07
CA ASN A 746 25.00 27.10 -2.34
C ASN A 746 24.16 26.53 -3.50
N TRP A 747 23.93 25.22 -3.57
CA TRP A 747 23.07 24.60 -4.58
C TRP A 747 21.65 25.20 -4.58
N LEU A 748 21.06 25.34 -3.39
CA LEU A 748 19.72 25.92 -3.25
C LEU A 748 19.70 27.40 -3.61
N ARG A 749 20.73 28.17 -3.19
CA ARG A 749 20.88 29.59 -3.55
C ARG A 749 21.05 29.79 -5.06
N ASP A 750 21.79 28.93 -5.73
CA ASP A 750 22.04 29.04 -7.17
C ASP A 750 20.82 28.61 -8.01
N LEU A 751 20.00 27.68 -7.51
CA LEU A 751 18.65 27.42 -8.06
C LEU A 751 17.72 28.62 -7.89
N ILE A 752 17.74 29.29 -6.74
CA ILE A 752 16.92 30.45 -6.42
C ILE A 752 17.31 31.69 -7.25
N LYS A 753 18.60 31.87 -7.56
CA LYS A 753 19.12 33.01 -8.36
C LYS A 753 18.74 32.98 -9.85
N LYS A 754 18.16 31.90 -10.36
CA LYS A 754 17.71 31.82 -11.76
C LYS A 754 16.62 32.87 -12.02
N GLU A 755 16.65 33.49 -13.21
CA GLU A 755 15.73 34.59 -13.57
C GLU A 755 14.24 34.23 -13.44
N ASP A 756 13.88 32.98 -13.79
CA ASP A 756 12.52 32.42 -13.67
C ASP A 756 12.26 31.69 -12.33
N GLY A 757 13.24 31.66 -11.42
CA GLY A 757 13.29 30.79 -10.24
C GLY A 757 13.39 29.29 -10.56
N PRO A 758 13.38 28.41 -9.54
CA PRO A 758 13.47 26.96 -9.73
C PRO A 758 12.19 26.38 -10.35
N HIS A 759 12.33 25.46 -11.31
CA HIS A 759 11.18 24.73 -11.89
C HIS A 759 10.99 23.38 -11.18
N ILE A 760 9.91 23.24 -10.42
CA ILE A 760 9.56 22.00 -9.71
C ILE A 760 8.35 21.27 -10.32
N LEU A 761 8.42 19.95 -10.37
CA LEU A 761 7.32 19.04 -10.73
C LEU A 761 6.97 18.13 -9.55
N ASP A 762 5.73 18.22 -9.08
CA ASP A 762 5.10 17.20 -8.23
C ASP A 762 4.31 16.24 -9.12
N ALA A 763 4.80 15.00 -9.25
CA ALA A 763 4.29 14.02 -10.20
C ALA A 763 3.10 13.19 -9.68
N SER A 764 2.79 13.24 -8.38
CA SER A 764 1.80 12.31 -7.78
C SER A 764 1.29 12.66 -6.38
N ALA A 765 1.89 13.63 -5.66
CA ALA A 765 1.41 14.07 -4.34
C ALA A 765 0.22 15.05 -4.43
N GLY A 766 -0.20 15.42 -5.64
CA GLY A 766 -1.33 16.31 -5.90
C GLY A 766 -1.14 17.72 -5.36
N GLY A 767 0.09 18.16 -5.08
CA GLY A 767 0.43 19.49 -4.55
C GLY A 767 1.23 19.47 -3.25
N ALA A 768 1.14 18.38 -2.46
CA ALA A 768 1.80 18.28 -1.17
C ALA A 768 3.35 18.38 -1.28
N GLY A 769 3.94 17.93 -2.39
CA GLY A 769 5.38 18.03 -2.62
C GLY A 769 5.84 19.46 -2.92
N VAL A 770 5.01 20.25 -3.62
CA VAL A 770 5.26 21.68 -3.86
C VAL A 770 5.19 22.48 -2.56
N LEU A 771 4.23 22.17 -1.68
CA LEU A 771 4.12 22.83 -0.38
C LEU A 771 5.35 22.54 0.50
N ALA A 772 5.82 21.30 0.53
CA ALA A 772 7.05 20.93 1.25
C ALA A 772 8.30 21.64 0.70
N TRP A 773 8.40 21.78 -0.64
CA TRP A 773 9.49 22.53 -1.29
C TRP A 773 9.47 24.02 -0.94
N ARG A 774 8.29 24.66 -0.91
CA ARG A 774 8.14 26.06 -0.50
C ARG A 774 8.56 26.31 0.94
N GLU A 775 8.36 25.34 1.84
CA GLU A 775 8.85 25.43 3.22
C GLU A 775 10.39 25.42 3.29
N VAL A 776 11.03 24.57 2.48
CA VAL A 776 12.51 24.53 2.38
C VAL A 776 13.08 25.84 1.83
N ILE A 777 12.41 26.47 0.85
CA ILE A 777 12.76 27.80 0.35
C ILE A 777 12.56 28.87 1.45
N ARG A 778 11.40 28.89 2.12
CA ARG A 778 11.09 29.88 3.17
C ARG A 778 12.12 29.84 4.31
N ALA A 779 12.60 28.65 4.67
CA ALA A 779 13.61 28.45 5.71
C ALA A 779 14.99 29.10 5.41
N GLU A 780 15.31 29.44 4.15
CA GLU A 780 16.55 30.17 3.79
C GLU A 780 16.48 31.69 4.05
N LYS A 781 15.32 32.23 4.52
CA LYS A 781 15.13 33.64 4.92
C LYS A 781 15.51 34.71 3.87
N ALA A 782 15.57 34.36 2.59
CA ALA A 782 15.78 35.32 1.50
C ALA A 782 14.43 35.77 0.90
N PRO A 783 14.25 37.06 0.53
CA PRO A 783 13.15 37.47 -0.34
C PRO A 783 13.42 36.93 -1.74
N CYS A 784 12.85 35.77 -2.05
CA CYS A 784 13.20 34.99 -3.25
C CYS A 784 11.96 34.61 -4.08
N PRO A 785 12.10 34.53 -5.42
CA PRO A 785 11.04 34.02 -6.27
C PRO A 785 10.82 32.53 -5.99
N VAL A 786 9.57 32.15 -5.68
CA VAL A 786 9.18 30.75 -5.43
C VAL A 786 9.30 29.83 -6.66
N GLY A 787 9.58 30.42 -7.83
CA GLY A 787 9.72 29.72 -9.10
C GLY A 787 8.38 29.23 -9.69
N ARG A 788 8.46 28.58 -10.86
CA ARG A 788 7.29 27.93 -11.48
C ARG A 788 7.10 26.53 -10.90
N SER A 789 5.91 26.27 -10.39
CA SER A 789 5.53 24.96 -9.86
C SER A 789 4.60 24.25 -10.83
N THR A 790 4.81 22.96 -11.06
CA THR A 790 3.91 22.11 -11.86
C THR A 790 3.43 20.94 -11.01
N VAL A 791 2.14 20.64 -11.06
CA VAL A 791 1.51 19.55 -10.30
C VAL A 791 0.73 18.64 -11.24
N VAL A 792 0.95 17.33 -11.15
CA VAL A 792 0.14 16.34 -11.88
C VAL A 792 -1.11 16.04 -11.07
N THR A 793 -2.27 16.42 -11.61
CA THR A 793 -3.59 16.15 -11.03
C THR A 793 -4.58 15.87 -12.16
N GLY A 794 -5.09 14.64 -12.24
CA GLY A 794 -6.00 14.19 -13.30
C GLY A 794 -7.46 14.60 -13.10
N SER A 795 -7.89 14.76 -11.84
CA SER A 795 -9.28 15.09 -11.49
C SER A 795 -9.45 16.56 -11.17
N GLU A 796 -10.38 17.21 -11.88
CA GLU A 796 -10.73 18.64 -11.69
C GLU A 796 -11.17 18.93 -10.25
N THR A 797 -11.85 17.99 -9.58
CA THR A 797 -12.30 18.11 -8.18
C THR A 797 -11.15 18.23 -7.18
N LEU A 798 -10.04 17.53 -7.41
CA LEU A 798 -8.82 17.63 -6.60
C LEU A 798 -8.00 18.86 -7.01
N GLN A 799 -7.92 19.14 -8.32
CA GLN A 799 -7.22 20.32 -8.85
C GLN A 799 -7.80 21.63 -8.30
N PHE A 800 -9.12 21.77 -8.27
CA PHE A 800 -9.80 22.96 -7.73
C PHE A 800 -9.38 23.22 -6.28
N ARG A 801 -9.46 22.20 -5.42
CA ARG A 801 -9.09 22.30 -4.00
C ARG A 801 -7.59 22.57 -3.81
N ALA A 802 -6.74 21.90 -4.60
CA ALA A 802 -5.30 22.14 -4.58
C ALA A 802 -4.95 23.57 -5.02
N SER A 803 -5.65 24.12 -6.01
CA SER A 803 -5.43 25.49 -6.50
C SER A 803 -5.74 26.58 -5.47
N THR A 804 -6.63 26.32 -4.51
CA THR A 804 -6.90 27.20 -3.36
C THR A 804 -5.68 27.36 -2.43
N MET A 805 -4.76 26.39 -2.42
CA MET A 805 -3.56 26.38 -1.57
C MET A 805 -2.27 26.70 -2.33
N LEU A 806 -2.33 26.73 -3.66
CA LEU A 806 -1.16 26.72 -4.53
C LEU A 806 -1.16 27.92 -5.48
N GLU A 807 -0.46 28.98 -5.06
CA GLU A 807 -0.11 30.10 -5.92
C GLU A 807 0.87 29.67 -7.03
N ASN A 808 0.85 30.30 -8.20
CA ASN A 808 1.83 30.11 -9.28
C ASN A 808 2.05 28.65 -9.74
N THR A 809 1.04 27.78 -9.60
CA THR A 809 1.07 26.39 -10.09
C THR A 809 0.40 26.20 -11.45
N THR A 810 1.06 25.46 -12.34
CA THR A 810 0.44 24.84 -13.52
C THR A 810 0.00 23.42 -13.18
N PHE A 811 -1.26 23.07 -13.46
CA PHE A 811 -1.73 21.69 -13.31
C PHE A 811 -1.65 20.94 -14.64
N LEU A 812 -1.22 19.68 -14.61
CA LEU A 812 -1.18 18.76 -15.75
C LEU A 812 -2.07 17.54 -15.48
N PRO A 813 -2.99 17.15 -16.39
CA PRO A 813 -3.86 16.01 -16.17
C PRO A 813 -3.11 14.67 -16.23
N ARG A 814 -1.97 14.63 -16.92
CA ARG A 814 -1.03 13.50 -17.00
C ARG A 814 0.37 14.02 -17.30
N LEU A 815 1.38 13.20 -17.00
CA LEU A 815 2.75 13.49 -17.42
C LEU A 815 2.85 13.49 -18.96
N PRO A 816 3.65 14.42 -19.55
CA PRO A 816 4.13 14.27 -20.91
C PRO A 816 4.95 12.98 -21.01
N ASP A 817 4.89 12.34 -22.17
CA ASP A 817 5.63 11.11 -22.47
C ASP A 817 6.76 11.46 -23.43
N TYR A 818 7.98 11.61 -22.90
CA TYR A 818 9.16 11.95 -23.70
C TYR A 818 9.95 10.74 -24.19
N VAL A 819 9.65 9.53 -23.72
CA VAL A 819 10.32 8.29 -24.16
C VAL A 819 9.94 8.01 -25.62
N HIS A 820 8.65 8.12 -25.95
CA HIS A 820 8.14 7.86 -27.31
C HIS A 820 8.12 9.09 -28.22
N ILE A 821 8.74 10.22 -27.80
CA ILE A 821 8.84 11.44 -28.62
C ILE A 821 10.14 11.46 -29.41
N ARG A 822 9.99 11.43 -30.75
CA ARG A 822 11.07 11.44 -31.73
C ARG A 822 12.10 12.55 -31.47
N GLU A 823 13.37 12.15 -31.40
CA GLU A 823 14.49 13.06 -31.14
C GLU A 823 14.95 13.82 -32.40
N LYS A 824 14.70 13.22 -33.57
CA LYS A 824 15.10 13.72 -34.90
C LYS A 824 13.87 13.78 -35.82
N PRO A 825 13.92 14.59 -36.90
CA PRO A 825 13.00 14.44 -38.03
C PRO A 825 13.06 13.00 -38.56
N THR A 826 11.89 12.36 -38.69
CA THR A 826 11.77 11.03 -39.29
C THR A 826 11.43 11.18 -40.77
N LEU A 827 11.59 10.12 -41.56
CA LEU A 827 11.21 10.13 -42.98
C LEU A 827 9.72 10.47 -43.18
N ASP A 828 8.87 10.09 -42.22
CA ASP A 828 7.42 10.33 -42.24
C ASP A 828 6.99 11.70 -41.65
N ASP A 829 7.86 12.39 -40.89
CA ASP A 829 7.56 13.71 -40.33
C ASP A 829 8.80 14.62 -40.23
N ALA A 830 8.94 15.48 -41.25
CA ALA A 830 10.02 16.44 -41.39
C ALA A 830 9.97 17.63 -40.40
N ARG A 831 8.90 17.79 -39.60
CA ARG A 831 8.81 18.90 -38.63
C ARG A 831 9.91 18.79 -37.57
N ALA A 832 10.38 19.92 -37.05
CA ALA A 832 11.33 19.93 -35.93
C ALA A 832 10.73 19.22 -34.69
N PRO A 833 11.55 18.51 -33.88
CA PRO A 833 11.06 17.86 -32.67
C PRO A 833 10.50 18.91 -31.68
N PRO A 834 9.43 18.61 -30.93
CA PRO A 834 8.84 19.54 -29.99
C PRO A 834 9.82 19.86 -28.86
N LYS A 835 9.91 21.14 -28.46
CA LYS A 835 10.77 21.56 -27.34
C LYS A 835 10.35 20.83 -26.05
N ARG A 836 11.22 19.98 -25.52
CA ARG A 836 11.01 19.26 -24.25
C ARG A 836 11.03 20.25 -23.08
N LYS A 837 10.01 20.22 -22.22
CA LYS A 837 10.02 20.95 -20.95
C LYS A 837 10.88 20.19 -19.95
N GLN A 838 11.81 20.89 -19.31
CA GLN A 838 12.72 20.32 -18.32
C GLN A 838 12.42 20.89 -16.94
N TYR A 839 12.61 20.08 -15.90
CA TYR A 839 12.41 20.47 -14.50
C TYR A 839 13.71 20.35 -13.72
N ASP A 840 13.99 21.31 -12.85
CA ASP A 840 15.14 21.28 -11.96
C ASP A 840 14.96 20.27 -10.83
N ILE A 841 13.72 20.12 -10.34
CA ILE A 841 13.38 19.18 -9.28
C ILE A 841 12.11 18.42 -9.66
N ILE A 842 12.15 17.09 -9.55
CA ILE A 842 11.00 16.21 -9.75
C ILE A 842 10.80 15.39 -8.47
N VAL A 843 9.59 15.41 -7.92
CA VAL A 843 9.21 14.60 -6.76
C VAL A 843 8.04 13.69 -7.14
N ALA A 844 8.21 12.38 -6.96
CA ALA A 844 7.20 11.36 -7.26
C ALA A 844 7.01 10.42 -6.05
N PRO A 845 6.16 10.79 -5.07
CA PRO A 845 5.78 9.88 -3.98
C PRO A 845 4.66 8.92 -4.39
N HIS A 846 4.79 7.66 -3.97
CA HIS A 846 3.74 6.63 -3.98
C HIS A 846 3.20 6.17 -5.34
N THR A 847 3.92 6.39 -6.44
CA THR A 847 3.47 6.01 -7.80
C THR A 847 3.91 4.60 -8.23
N LEU A 848 5.14 4.19 -7.89
CA LEU A 848 5.77 3.00 -8.50
C LEU A 848 5.11 1.68 -8.08
N LEU A 849 4.46 1.65 -6.91
CA LEU A 849 3.76 0.48 -6.39
C LEU A 849 2.40 0.25 -7.07
N GLY A 850 1.78 1.28 -7.65
CA GLY A 850 0.51 1.19 -8.39
C GLY A 850 0.67 0.50 -9.75
N ILE A 851 1.80 0.76 -10.42
CA ILE A 851 2.20 0.09 -11.67
C ILE A 851 2.53 -1.38 -11.36
N GLU A 852 1.88 -2.33 -12.01
CA GLU A 852 2.03 -3.76 -11.68
C GLU A 852 3.24 -4.41 -12.36
N GLU A 853 3.46 -4.12 -13.64
CA GLU A 853 4.52 -4.66 -14.48
C GLU A 853 5.86 -3.90 -14.33
N GLU A 854 6.94 -4.67 -14.24
CA GLU A 854 8.28 -4.12 -14.01
C GLU A 854 8.84 -3.30 -15.20
N TYR A 855 8.41 -3.58 -16.43
CA TYR A 855 8.85 -2.80 -17.59
C TYR A 855 8.18 -1.41 -17.59
N MET A 856 6.88 -1.31 -17.31
CA MET A 856 6.18 -0.02 -17.19
C MET A 856 6.72 0.83 -16.03
N ARG A 857 7.17 0.21 -14.92
CA ARG A 857 7.88 0.96 -13.86
C ARG A 857 9.17 1.60 -14.36
N LYS A 858 9.94 0.88 -15.18
CA LYS A 858 11.20 1.37 -15.75
C LYS A 858 10.93 2.48 -16.74
N GLU A 859 10.04 2.26 -17.69
CA GLU A 859 9.55 3.26 -18.65
C GLU A 859 9.06 4.54 -17.97
N TYR A 860 8.31 4.42 -16.87
CA TYR A 860 7.87 5.57 -16.07
C TYR A 860 9.06 6.33 -15.43
N VAL A 861 10.04 5.62 -14.86
CA VAL A 861 11.26 6.24 -14.30
C VAL A 861 12.14 6.86 -15.41
N GLU A 862 12.21 6.25 -16.59
CA GLU A 862 12.91 6.76 -17.77
C GLU A 862 12.25 8.03 -18.30
N ASN A 863 10.92 8.09 -18.31
CA ASN A 863 10.19 9.30 -18.65
C ASN A 863 10.44 10.43 -17.64
N LEU A 864 10.45 10.13 -16.33
CA LEU A 864 10.84 11.11 -15.31
C LEU A 864 12.31 11.56 -15.45
N TRP A 865 13.22 10.68 -15.86
CA TRP A 865 14.61 11.04 -16.16
C TRP A 865 14.71 11.96 -17.38
N ALA A 866 13.94 11.69 -18.45
CA ALA A 866 13.87 12.51 -19.65
C ALA A 866 13.26 13.91 -19.40
N LEU A 867 12.32 14.01 -18.45
CA LEU A 867 11.75 15.27 -17.95
C LEU A 867 12.74 16.08 -17.08
N LEU A 868 13.79 15.47 -16.57
CA LEU A 868 14.74 16.10 -15.65
C LEU A 868 15.78 16.94 -16.40
N ASN A 869 16.10 18.12 -15.86
CA ASN A 869 17.15 18.99 -16.39
C ASN A 869 18.50 18.23 -16.44
N PRO A 870 19.11 18.08 -17.63
CA PRO A 870 20.37 17.35 -17.79
C PRO A 870 21.57 18.08 -17.17
N ASN A 871 21.43 19.33 -16.72
CA ASN A 871 22.50 20.15 -16.13
C ASN A 871 22.30 20.34 -14.61
N GLY A 872 22.25 19.24 -13.86
CA GLY A 872 22.21 19.26 -12.38
C GLY A 872 20.83 19.07 -11.74
N GLY A 873 19.81 18.66 -12.51
CA GLY A 873 18.46 18.42 -12.00
C GLY A 873 18.40 17.25 -10.99
N VAL A 874 17.46 17.32 -10.05
CA VAL A 874 17.26 16.35 -8.96
C VAL A 874 15.93 15.61 -9.07
N LEU A 875 15.98 14.27 -9.12
CA LEU A 875 14.80 13.40 -9.10
C LEU A 875 14.69 12.68 -7.75
N ILE A 876 13.52 12.75 -7.12
CA ILE A 876 13.22 12.12 -5.83
C ILE A 876 12.03 11.18 -5.99
N LEU A 877 12.27 9.89 -5.79
CA LEU A 877 11.27 8.83 -5.81
C LEU A 877 11.00 8.38 -4.36
N LEU A 878 9.75 8.29 -3.93
CA LEU A 878 9.38 7.81 -2.58
C LEU A 878 8.29 6.73 -2.66
N GLU A 879 8.32 5.76 -1.75
CA GLU A 879 7.29 4.73 -1.62
C GLU A 879 7.12 4.28 -0.17
N LYS A 880 6.01 3.59 0.16
CA LYS A 880 5.72 3.11 1.53
C LYS A 880 6.81 2.17 2.05
N GLY A 881 7.16 2.32 3.33
CA GLY A 881 8.27 1.63 4.01
C GLY A 881 7.95 0.19 4.40
N HIS A 882 7.52 -0.60 3.43
CA HIS A 882 7.30 -2.03 3.54
C HIS A 882 7.96 -2.75 2.36
N GLN A 883 7.95 -4.08 2.37
CA GLN A 883 8.77 -4.88 1.46
C GLN A 883 8.55 -4.54 -0.03
N LYS A 884 7.32 -4.53 -0.53
CA LYS A 884 7.04 -4.19 -1.94
C LYS A 884 7.45 -2.76 -2.32
N GLY A 885 7.29 -1.79 -1.43
CA GLY A 885 7.68 -0.40 -1.69
C GLY A 885 9.20 -0.24 -1.77
N PHE A 886 9.92 -0.91 -0.87
CA PHE A 886 11.38 -1.05 -0.98
C PHE A 886 11.80 -1.77 -2.27
N GLU A 887 11.13 -2.86 -2.67
CA GLU A 887 11.41 -3.56 -3.94
C GLU A 887 11.26 -2.64 -5.16
N ALA A 888 10.22 -1.78 -5.21
CA ALA A 888 10.00 -0.82 -6.29
C ALA A 888 11.09 0.26 -6.34
N ILE A 889 11.42 0.89 -5.20
CA ILE A 889 12.47 1.92 -5.11
C ILE A 889 13.86 1.35 -5.41
N ALA A 890 14.16 0.14 -4.94
CA ALA A 890 15.43 -0.53 -5.22
C ALA A 890 15.55 -0.95 -6.69
N GLY A 891 14.44 -1.37 -7.33
CA GLY A 891 14.38 -1.63 -8.78
C GLY A 891 14.64 -0.37 -9.61
N ALA A 892 14.03 0.76 -9.25
CA ALA A 892 14.30 2.06 -9.88
C ALA A 892 15.78 2.49 -9.72
N ARG A 893 16.35 2.36 -8.51
CA ARG A 893 17.79 2.63 -8.26
C ARG A 893 18.71 1.74 -9.11
N ASP A 894 18.42 0.44 -9.18
CA ASP A 894 19.20 -0.53 -9.98
C ASP A 894 19.10 -0.24 -11.49
N MET A 895 17.94 0.19 -11.98
CA MET A 895 17.76 0.64 -13.37
C MET A 895 18.57 1.91 -13.66
N LEU A 896 18.48 2.95 -12.82
CA LEU A 896 19.18 4.21 -13.01
C LEU A 896 20.71 4.03 -13.07
N LEU A 897 21.28 3.22 -12.17
CA LEU A 897 22.71 2.89 -12.17
C LEU A 897 23.17 2.04 -13.37
N LYS A 898 22.27 1.20 -13.91
CA LYS A 898 22.60 0.33 -15.06
C LYS A 898 22.49 1.05 -16.39
N ARG A 899 21.53 1.97 -16.56
CA ARG A 899 21.22 2.62 -17.85
C ARG A 899 21.70 4.07 -17.97
N HIS A 900 21.66 4.86 -16.89
CA HIS A 900 21.81 6.32 -17.02
C HIS A 900 22.99 6.90 -16.25
N ILE A 901 23.21 6.49 -15.00
CA ILE A 901 24.22 7.10 -14.13
C ILE A 901 25.54 6.36 -14.28
N SER A 902 26.60 7.08 -14.67
CA SER A 902 27.97 6.57 -14.60
C SER A 902 28.36 6.28 -13.14
N SER A 903 29.04 5.17 -12.92
CA SER A 903 29.69 4.85 -11.64
C SER A 903 31.13 4.42 -11.90
N PRO A 904 32.06 4.61 -10.95
CA PRO A 904 33.39 4.03 -11.03
C PRO A 904 33.29 2.53 -11.35
N GLY A 905 33.94 2.09 -12.43
CA GLY A 905 33.87 0.70 -12.91
C GLY A 905 32.66 0.33 -13.80
N SER A 906 31.73 1.24 -14.09
CA SER A 906 30.60 0.98 -15.01
C SER A 906 30.18 2.25 -15.78
N THR A 907 30.93 2.57 -16.83
CA THR A 907 30.74 3.76 -17.70
C THR A 907 29.88 3.49 -18.94
N HIS A 908 29.80 2.25 -19.41
CA HIS A 908 29.00 1.84 -20.58
C HIS A 908 27.94 0.80 -20.20
N TYR A 909 26.94 0.61 -21.06
CA TYR A 909 26.06 -0.56 -21.02
C TYR A 909 25.70 -1.03 -22.44
N THR A 910 25.53 -2.34 -22.61
CA THR A 910 25.12 -2.94 -23.88
C THR A 910 23.61 -2.85 -24.07
N ASN A 911 23.16 -2.29 -25.19
CA ASN A 911 21.74 -2.15 -25.50
C ASN A 911 21.22 -3.30 -26.39
N PHE A 912 20.82 -4.42 -25.77
CA PHE A 912 20.42 -5.65 -26.48
C PHE A 912 19.11 -5.58 -27.31
N THR A 913 18.40 -4.45 -27.33
CA THR A 913 16.98 -4.40 -27.75
C THR A 913 16.66 -3.65 -29.04
N GLU A 914 17.62 -2.98 -29.69
CA GLU A 914 17.35 -2.16 -30.88
C GLU A 914 18.32 -2.42 -32.04
N SER A 915 17.92 -3.33 -32.93
CA SER A 915 18.55 -3.67 -34.24
C SER A 915 19.71 -4.69 -34.19
N PRO A 916 19.75 -5.69 -35.10
CA PRO A 916 20.90 -6.62 -35.26
C PRO A 916 22.14 -6.00 -35.95
N ILE A 917 22.26 -4.67 -35.93
CA ILE A 917 23.29 -3.92 -36.66
C ILE A 917 24.11 -3.17 -35.62
N GLU A 918 25.19 -3.82 -35.21
CA GLU A 918 26.19 -3.39 -34.22
C GLU A 918 25.72 -3.42 -32.75
N ASP A 919 26.47 -4.15 -31.92
CA ASP A 919 26.36 -4.12 -30.46
C ASP A 919 26.83 -2.75 -29.94
N ALA A 920 25.94 -1.77 -29.97
CA ALA A 920 26.24 -0.41 -29.55
C ALA A 920 26.36 -0.32 -28.02
N ASP A 921 27.60 -0.23 -27.52
CA ASP A 921 27.90 0.19 -26.16
C ASP A 921 27.46 1.65 -25.97
N VAL A 922 26.43 1.86 -25.16
CA VAL A 922 25.91 3.20 -24.86
C VAL A 922 26.65 3.78 -23.66
N GLU A 923 27.23 4.97 -23.83
CA GLU A 923 27.86 5.72 -22.75
C GLU A 923 26.81 6.23 -21.76
N LYS A 924 27.08 6.09 -20.45
CA LYS A 924 26.22 6.62 -19.39
C LYS A 924 26.51 8.11 -19.16
N GLU A 925 25.48 8.83 -18.75
CA GLU A 925 25.59 10.25 -18.39
C GLU A 925 26.25 10.42 -17.01
N PRO A 926 26.99 11.51 -16.77
CA PRO A 926 27.48 11.84 -15.43
C PRO A 926 26.29 12.08 -14.49
N GLY A 927 26.38 11.54 -13.27
CA GLY A 927 25.33 11.69 -12.26
C GLY A 927 25.69 11.03 -10.94
N MET A 928 24.83 11.22 -9.93
CA MET A 928 25.04 10.59 -8.63
C MET A 928 23.74 10.35 -7.86
N ILE A 929 23.75 9.34 -6.99
CA ILE A 929 22.79 9.19 -5.90
C ILE A 929 23.18 10.18 -4.80
N ILE A 930 22.25 11.10 -4.51
CA ILE A 930 22.40 12.07 -3.43
C ILE A 930 22.14 11.37 -2.09
N ALA A 931 21.01 10.65 -1.99
CA ALA A 931 20.51 10.00 -0.77
C ALA A 931 19.53 8.86 -1.11
N PRO A 932 19.21 7.92 -0.19
CA PRO A 932 19.81 7.68 1.13
C PRO A 932 21.22 7.09 1.04
N CYS A 933 21.47 6.26 0.02
CA CYS A 933 22.72 5.55 -0.15
C CYS A 933 23.88 6.53 -0.31
N THR A 934 25.01 6.20 0.31
CA THR A 934 26.30 6.87 0.06
C THR A 934 27.10 6.14 -1.02
N ASN A 935 26.88 4.83 -1.18
CA ASN A 935 27.43 4.01 -2.27
C ASN A 935 26.58 4.03 -3.55
N HIS A 936 27.26 3.80 -4.68
CA HIS A 936 26.70 3.68 -6.03
C HIS A 936 26.73 2.24 -6.56
N GLU A 937 27.14 1.29 -5.72
CA GLU A 937 27.13 -0.15 -6.00
C GLU A 937 25.72 -0.74 -6.03
N LYS A 938 25.58 -2.02 -6.41
CA LYS A 938 24.33 -2.77 -6.22
C LYS A 938 23.94 -2.76 -4.74
N CYS A 939 22.68 -2.41 -4.43
CA CYS A 939 22.24 -2.31 -3.04
C CYS A 939 22.31 -3.68 -2.32
N PRO A 940 22.99 -3.81 -1.16
CA PRO A 940 23.17 -5.10 -0.48
C PRO A 940 21.88 -5.71 0.08
N MET A 941 20.81 -4.92 0.24
CA MET A 941 19.49 -5.41 0.64
C MET A 941 18.61 -5.83 -0.56
N PHE A 942 19.11 -5.74 -1.81
CA PHE A 942 18.33 -6.00 -3.02
C PHE A 942 18.99 -7.09 -3.88
N ASP A 943 18.46 -8.30 -3.80
CA ASP A 943 18.97 -9.44 -4.58
C ASP A 943 18.64 -9.30 -6.09
N GLY A 944 17.47 -8.78 -6.42
CA GLY A 944 17.08 -8.39 -7.78
C GLY A 944 15.58 -8.17 -7.91
N PRO A 945 15.08 -7.79 -9.11
CA PRO A 945 13.66 -7.52 -9.34
C PRO A 945 12.81 -8.79 -9.17
N GLY A 946 11.56 -8.59 -8.75
CA GLY A 946 10.58 -9.65 -8.46
C GLY A 946 10.35 -9.88 -6.96
N HIS A 947 9.15 -10.36 -6.62
CA HIS A 947 8.71 -10.54 -5.24
C HIS A 947 9.55 -11.59 -4.50
N SER A 948 10.30 -11.16 -3.48
CA SER A 948 11.01 -12.09 -2.60
C SER A 948 10.05 -12.63 -1.54
N LYS A 949 9.98 -13.93 -1.31
CA LYS A 949 9.24 -14.47 -0.16
C LYS A 949 10.13 -14.42 1.09
N GLY A 950 9.60 -13.85 2.18
CA GLY A 950 10.21 -13.91 3.50
C GLY A 950 11.36 -12.93 3.80
N ARG A 951 11.54 -11.87 3.00
CA ARG A 951 12.46 -10.76 3.30
C ARG A 951 12.13 -10.15 4.68
N LYS A 952 13.15 -9.86 5.48
CA LYS A 952 13.01 -9.18 6.79
C LYS A 952 13.82 -7.90 6.87
N ASP A 953 14.99 -7.90 6.26
CA ASP A 953 15.87 -6.75 6.18
C ASP A 953 15.50 -5.95 4.92
N LEU A 954 15.12 -4.68 5.09
CA LEU A 954 14.72 -3.77 4.01
C LEU A 954 15.18 -2.34 4.31
N CYS A 955 15.53 -1.57 3.28
CA CYS A 955 16.00 -0.20 3.41
C CYS A 955 14.81 0.75 3.45
N TYR A 956 14.50 1.28 4.63
CA TYR A 956 13.46 2.29 4.83
C TYR A 956 13.82 3.20 6.01
N PHE A 957 13.09 4.30 6.11
CA PHE A 957 13.28 5.39 7.05
C PHE A 957 11.95 5.73 7.72
N GLU A 958 12.02 6.48 8.82
CA GLU A 958 10.86 6.84 9.64
C GLU A 958 10.87 8.35 9.89
N GLN A 959 9.74 9.01 9.63
CA GLN A 959 9.55 10.43 9.92
C GLN A 959 8.31 10.60 10.80
N ARG A 960 8.49 11.17 11.99
CA ARG A 960 7.37 11.53 12.87
C ARG A 960 6.71 12.83 12.41
N TYR A 961 5.39 12.86 12.36
CA TYR A 961 4.62 14.09 12.19
C TYR A 961 3.46 14.17 13.19
N ILE A 962 3.01 15.38 13.52
CA ILE A 962 1.80 15.58 14.32
C ILE A 962 0.58 15.55 13.40
N ARG A 963 -0.39 14.68 13.69
CA ARG A 963 -1.63 14.57 12.94
C ARG A 963 -2.45 15.86 13.11
N PRO A 964 -2.95 16.46 12.03
CA PRO A 964 -3.89 17.58 12.13
C PRO A 964 -5.25 17.14 12.69
N SER A 965 -6.02 18.08 13.22
CA SER A 965 -7.29 17.83 13.93
C SER A 965 -8.34 17.09 13.09
N TYR A 966 -8.39 17.30 11.78
CA TYR A 966 -9.26 16.55 10.87
C TYR A 966 -8.85 15.07 10.78
N LEU A 967 -7.55 14.77 10.69
CA LEU A 967 -7.06 13.38 10.62
C LEU A 967 -7.20 12.66 11.97
N GLN A 968 -7.00 13.36 13.09
CA GLN A 968 -7.28 12.82 14.43
C GLN A 968 -8.76 12.39 14.56
N ARG A 969 -9.70 13.24 14.12
CA ARG A 969 -11.14 12.94 14.10
C ARG A 969 -11.47 11.73 13.21
N ILE A 970 -10.92 11.67 11.99
CA ILE A 970 -11.12 10.55 11.06
C ILE A 970 -10.64 9.21 11.65
N LEU A 971 -9.50 9.21 12.34
CA LEU A 971 -8.94 8.01 12.96
C LEU A 971 -9.57 7.65 14.32
N GLY A 972 -10.37 8.53 14.91
CA GLY A 972 -10.86 8.40 16.28
C GLY A 972 -9.73 8.42 17.32
N ALA A 973 -8.62 9.11 17.04
CA ALA A 973 -7.47 9.19 17.92
C ALA A 973 -7.76 10.14 19.09
N LYS A 974 -7.63 9.64 20.33
CA LYS A 974 -7.77 10.43 21.57
C LYS A 974 -6.44 10.64 22.29
N ASP A 975 -5.62 9.59 22.37
CA ASP A 975 -4.45 9.57 23.27
C ASP A 975 -3.11 9.73 22.55
N ARG A 976 -3.08 9.61 21.21
CA ARG A 976 -1.83 9.64 20.41
C ARG A 976 -1.97 10.52 19.18
N ASN A 977 -1.48 11.74 19.30
CA ASN A 977 -1.60 12.76 18.25
C ASN A 977 -0.47 12.72 17.21
N HIS A 978 0.57 11.90 17.40
CA HIS A 978 1.66 11.71 16.44
C HIS A 978 1.51 10.43 15.60
N GLU A 979 2.09 10.46 14.42
CA GLU A 979 2.26 9.31 13.53
C GLU A 979 3.72 9.15 13.08
N ASP A 980 4.19 7.91 13.09
CA ASP A 980 5.54 7.54 12.66
C ASP A 980 5.46 6.95 11.24
N LEU A 981 5.63 7.82 10.23
CA LEU A 981 5.49 7.47 8.82
C LEU A 981 6.73 6.72 8.34
N LYS A 982 6.52 5.53 7.75
CA LYS A 982 7.59 4.68 7.22
C LYS A 982 7.63 4.74 5.70
N PHE A 983 8.79 5.06 5.13
CA PHE A 983 8.98 5.20 3.68
C PHE A 983 10.38 4.75 3.22
N SER A 984 10.46 4.27 1.99
CA SER A 984 11.70 4.05 1.25
C SER A 984 11.79 5.13 0.17
N TYR A 985 12.98 5.65 -0.10
CA TYR A 985 13.17 6.66 -1.15
C TYR A 985 14.53 6.53 -1.83
N VAL A 986 14.68 7.20 -2.97
CA VAL A 986 15.98 7.49 -3.57
C VAL A 986 15.94 8.88 -4.20
N ALA A 987 17.00 9.66 -4.00
CA ALA A 987 17.21 10.97 -4.59
C ALA A 987 18.49 10.93 -5.44
N VAL A 988 18.39 11.34 -6.70
CA VAL A 988 19.48 11.29 -7.68
C VAL A 988 19.65 12.65 -8.38
N GLN A 989 20.88 12.95 -8.80
CA GLN A 989 21.23 14.11 -9.60
C GLN A 989 21.69 13.68 -11.00
N ARG A 990 21.21 14.39 -12.04
CA ARG A 990 21.60 14.19 -13.45
C ARG A 990 22.59 15.27 -13.89
N GLY A 991 23.57 14.90 -14.71
CA GLY A 991 24.56 15.81 -15.30
C GLY A 991 25.70 16.27 -14.39
N VAL A 992 25.63 15.94 -13.10
CA VAL A 992 26.60 16.38 -12.10
C VAL A 992 26.91 15.21 -11.19
N ASP A 993 28.18 14.84 -11.16
CA ASP A 993 28.75 14.00 -10.12
C ASP A 993 29.62 14.85 -9.18
N MET A 994 29.19 14.97 -7.92
CA MET A 994 29.97 15.70 -6.91
C MET A 994 31.16 14.88 -6.41
N ARG A 995 31.18 13.56 -6.62
CA ARG A 995 32.30 12.67 -6.25
C ARG A 995 33.53 13.03 -7.07
N GLU A 996 33.36 13.20 -8.38
CA GLU A 996 34.40 13.64 -9.30
C GLU A 996 34.76 15.12 -9.05
N LYS A 997 33.78 16.03 -8.99
CA LYS A 997 34.03 17.48 -8.84
C LYS A 997 34.73 17.88 -7.53
N LYS A 998 34.54 17.12 -6.45
CA LYS A 998 35.16 17.36 -5.14
C LYS A 998 36.16 16.28 -4.72
N ASN A 999 36.55 15.36 -5.61
CA ASN A 999 37.45 14.23 -5.31
C ASN A 999 37.07 13.41 -4.05
N ILE A 1000 35.77 13.19 -3.84
CA ILE A 1000 35.23 12.55 -2.63
C ILE A 1000 35.60 11.06 -2.60
N LEU A 1001 36.27 10.63 -1.53
CA LEU A 1001 36.61 9.23 -1.31
C LEU A 1001 35.34 8.34 -1.28
N GLN A 1002 35.44 7.15 -1.86
CA GLN A 1002 34.37 6.15 -1.95
C GLN A 1002 34.91 4.73 -1.65
N GLY A 1003 34.02 3.73 -1.60
CA GLY A 1003 34.42 2.33 -1.52
C GLY A 1003 35.05 1.92 -0.19
N THR A 1004 36.05 1.03 -0.27
CA THR A 1004 36.82 0.49 0.87
C THR A 1004 37.56 1.57 1.64
N GLU A 1005 38.21 2.51 0.95
CA GLU A 1005 39.02 3.57 1.55
C GLU A 1005 38.18 4.50 2.42
N ALA A 1006 37.06 5.01 1.88
CA ALA A 1006 36.09 5.80 2.64
C ALA A 1006 35.51 5.03 3.84
N THR A 1007 35.26 3.73 3.67
CA THR A 1007 34.76 2.87 4.76
C THR A 1007 35.80 2.69 5.88
N ASN A 1008 37.08 2.56 5.53
CA ASN A 1008 38.17 2.45 6.50
C ASN A 1008 38.43 3.80 7.19
N ALA A 1009 38.43 4.92 6.47
CA ALA A 1009 38.57 6.26 7.04
C ALA A 1009 37.43 6.56 8.03
N ALA A 1010 36.17 6.28 7.65
CA ALA A 1010 35.03 6.45 8.54
C ALA A 1010 35.04 5.49 9.75
N PHE A 1011 35.70 4.34 9.65
CA PHE A 1011 35.89 3.39 10.77
C PHE A 1011 36.95 3.88 11.76
N THR A 1012 38.03 4.48 11.27
CA THR A 1012 39.04 5.17 12.09
C THR A 1012 38.42 6.38 12.80
N GLY A 1013 37.58 7.14 12.10
CA GLY A 1013 36.88 8.33 12.60
C GLY A 1013 37.54 9.64 12.17
N TYR A 1014 36.73 10.65 11.83
CA TYR A 1014 37.18 11.95 11.30
C TYR A 1014 37.34 13.01 12.40
N GLY A 1015 38.06 12.68 13.47
CA GLY A 1015 38.20 13.52 14.66
C GLY A 1015 37.22 13.12 15.77
N HIS A 1016 37.78 12.62 16.86
CA HIS A 1016 37.11 12.40 18.15
C HIS A 1016 37.91 13.11 19.25
N GLU A 1017 39.24 13.22 19.09
CA GLU A 1017 40.09 14.20 19.74
C GLU A 1017 39.98 15.56 19.02
N LEU A 1018 39.26 16.51 19.64
CA LEU A 1018 39.36 17.94 19.35
C LEU A 1018 40.00 18.58 20.58
N ASP A 1019 41.10 19.31 20.41
CA ASP A 1019 41.72 20.04 21.51
C ASP A 1019 40.83 21.23 21.98
N GLU A 1020 40.98 21.62 23.25
CA GLU A 1020 40.20 22.71 23.85
C GLU A 1020 40.41 24.06 23.12
N GLN A 1021 41.55 24.25 22.45
CA GLN A 1021 41.85 25.46 21.67
C GLN A 1021 41.08 25.54 20.34
N ASP A 1022 40.89 24.41 19.65
CA ASP A 1022 40.15 24.35 18.37
C ASP A 1022 38.65 24.59 18.59
N THR A 1023 38.09 24.04 19.67
CA THR A 1023 36.67 24.23 20.01
C THR A 1023 36.33 25.66 20.44
N GLN A 1024 37.30 26.40 21.00
CA GLN A 1024 37.14 27.79 21.41
C GLN A 1024 37.22 28.76 20.23
N SER A 1025 38.11 28.50 19.27
CA SER A 1025 38.22 29.28 18.03
C SER A 1025 37.01 29.07 17.10
N LEU A 1026 36.53 27.84 16.92
CA LEU A 1026 35.28 27.53 16.19
C LEU A 1026 34.04 28.25 16.77
N ARG A 1027 33.94 28.39 18.11
CA ARG A 1027 32.84 29.15 18.74
C ARG A 1027 32.86 30.63 18.36
N SER A 1028 34.00 31.30 18.49
CA SER A 1028 34.13 32.73 18.17
C SER A 1028 33.75 33.05 16.72
N TRP A 1029 33.93 32.08 15.81
CA TRP A 1029 33.54 32.20 14.41
C TRP A 1029 32.02 32.11 14.20
N TRP A 1030 31.33 31.15 14.83
CA TRP A 1030 29.88 31.01 14.70
C TRP A 1030 29.07 32.19 15.27
N GLU A 1031 29.61 32.91 16.24
CA GLU A 1031 28.98 34.14 16.77
C GLU A 1031 29.17 35.35 15.84
N SER A 1032 30.04 35.27 14.83
CA SER A 1032 30.41 36.39 13.95
C SER A 1032 29.74 36.40 12.56
N ASP A 1033 29.19 35.27 12.08
CA ASP A 1033 28.65 35.15 10.71
C ASP A 1033 27.21 35.69 10.57
N GLN A 1034 27.04 37.00 10.82
CA GLN A 1034 25.92 37.79 10.30
C GLN A 1034 26.32 38.79 9.21
N GLN A 1035 27.62 39.05 8.99
CA GLN A 1035 28.09 40.02 8.00
C GLN A 1035 29.36 39.59 7.23
N ALA A 1036 29.17 39.45 5.91
CA ALA A 1036 30.15 39.55 4.82
C ALA A 1036 30.93 38.30 4.32
N GLN A 1037 30.54 37.91 3.10
CA GLN A 1037 31.28 37.32 1.96
C GLN A 1037 32.76 36.88 2.08
N LYS A 1038 33.01 35.75 1.39
CA LYS A 1038 34.26 34.97 1.17
C LYS A 1038 34.58 33.97 2.28
N SER A 1039 34.79 32.72 1.87
CA SER A 1039 35.01 31.55 2.72
C SER A 1039 36.51 31.30 3.01
N PRO A 1040 36.93 31.28 4.28
CA PRO A 1040 38.23 30.75 4.71
C PRO A 1040 38.11 29.44 5.53
N PHE A 1041 36.94 28.80 5.51
CA PHE A 1041 36.62 27.59 6.29
C PHE A 1041 37.54 26.37 6.00
N GLU A 1042 38.25 26.37 4.86
CA GLU A 1042 39.23 25.33 4.50
C GLU A 1042 40.53 25.40 5.32
N SER A 1043 40.77 26.42 6.14
CA SER A 1043 42.09 26.65 6.78
C SER A 1043 42.24 26.28 8.26
N TYR A 1044 41.20 25.72 8.90
CA TYR A 1044 41.17 25.49 10.37
C TYR A 1044 40.70 24.08 10.81
N LEU A 1045 40.72 23.08 9.94
CA LEU A 1045 40.56 21.68 10.32
C LEU A 1045 41.93 20.97 10.27
N PRO A 1046 42.33 20.20 11.31
CA PRO A 1046 43.57 19.42 11.26
C PRO A 1046 43.54 18.38 10.12
N ASN A 1047 44.22 18.67 9.00
CA ASN A 1047 44.52 17.76 7.88
C ASN A 1047 43.36 16.87 7.36
N HIS A 1048 42.19 17.46 7.11
CA HIS A 1048 41.08 16.78 6.41
C HIS A 1048 40.41 17.61 5.31
N ASP A 1049 41.21 18.11 4.37
CA ASP A 1049 40.80 18.82 3.13
C ASP A 1049 39.85 18.03 2.19
N ASN A 1050 39.48 16.79 2.54
CA ASN A 1050 38.69 15.90 1.69
C ASN A 1050 37.50 15.21 2.41
N PHE A 1051 37.00 15.80 3.50
CA PHE A 1051 35.81 15.29 4.20
C PHE A 1051 34.49 15.66 3.48
N HIS A 1052 33.60 14.68 3.28
CA HIS A 1052 32.23 14.93 2.81
C HIS A 1052 31.27 13.90 3.42
N THR A 1053 30.01 14.30 3.66
CA THR A 1053 28.96 13.39 4.16
C THR A 1053 28.66 12.18 3.26
N LEU A 1054 29.17 12.15 2.02
CA LEU A 1054 29.04 11.03 1.09
C LEU A 1054 30.11 9.93 1.30
N SER A 1055 31.19 10.21 2.07
CA SER A 1055 32.15 9.18 2.49
C SER A 1055 31.73 8.49 3.80
N LEU A 1056 30.57 8.84 4.37
CA LEU A 1056 30.09 8.29 5.63
C LEU A 1056 29.21 7.04 5.46
N PRO A 1057 29.29 6.08 6.40
CA PRO A 1057 28.32 5.00 6.54
C PRO A 1057 26.98 5.51 7.10
N ARG A 1058 25.87 4.89 6.67
CA ARG A 1058 24.49 5.21 7.10
C ARG A 1058 23.93 4.18 8.07
N VAL A 1059 23.37 4.64 9.18
CA VAL A 1059 22.63 3.84 10.17
C VAL A 1059 21.35 3.28 9.56
N MET A 1060 21.31 1.97 9.34
CA MET A 1060 20.21 1.26 8.66
C MET A 1060 19.12 0.74 9.60
N TYR A 1061 19.34 0.75 10.91
CA TYR A 1061 18.42 0.27 11.94
C TYR A 1061 18.55 1.13 13.20
N PRO A 1062 17.52 1.21 14.07
CA PRO A 1062 17.63 1.85 15.37
C PRO A 1062 18.84 1.34 16.17
N PRO A 1063 19.77 2.22 16.63
CA PRO A 1063 20.97 1.79 17.35
C PRO A 1063 20.65 1.01 18.63
N MET A 1064 21.34 -0.10 18.86
CA MET A 1064 21.13 -0.91 20.07
C MET A 1064 21.99 -0.35 21.21
N LYS A 1065 21.35 0.42 22.10
CA LYS A 1065 21.99 1.00 23.28
C LYS A 1065 22.10 -0.06 24.37
N ARG A 1066 23.33 -0.34 24.84
CA ARG A 1066 23.64 -1.26 25.95
C ARG A 1066 24.37 -0.48 27.06
N ARG A 1067 24.53 -1.11 28.23
CA ARG A 1067 25.45 -0.60 29.27
C ARG A 1067 26.87 -0.60 28.69
N GLY A 1068 27.59 0.50 28.84
CA GLY A 1068 28.97 0.66 28.37
C GLY A 1068 29.22 0.72 26.86
N HIS A 1069 28.28 0.33 25.97
CA HIS A 1069 28.49 0.38 24.51
C HIS A 1069 27.20 0.56 23.69
N VAL A 1070 27.35 1.05 22.45
CA VAL A 1070 26.28 1.13 21.44
C VAL A 1070 26.67 0.28 20.24
N LEU A 1071 25.71 -0.50 19.71
CA LEU A 1071 25.87 -1.23 18.46
C LEU A 1071 25.10 -0.51 17.34
N PHE A 1072 25.81 -0.19 16.27
CA PHE A 1072 25.24 0.28 15.02
C PHE A 1072 25.17 -0.85 14.01
N ASP A 1073 24.14 -0.84 13.16
CA ASP A 1073 24.09 -1.61 11.93
C ASP A 1073 24.09 -0.63 10.76
N LEU A 1074 25.20 -0.57 10.03
CA LEU A 1074 25.54 0.45 9.06
C LEU A 1074 25.58 -0.11 7.63
N CYS A 1075 25.13 0.68 6.64
CA CYS A 1075 25.48 0.47 5.24
C CYS A 1075 26.65 1.37 4.88
N THR A 1076 27.73 0.78 4.38
CA THR A 1076 29.01 1.46 4.15
C THR A 1076 29.10 2.10 2.75
N PRO A 1077 30.03 3.05 2.52
CA PRO A 1077 30.41 3.51 1.19
C PRO A 1077 30.90 2.40 0.24
N GLU A 1078 31.34 1.26 0.77
CA GLU A 1078 31.66 0.05 0.00
C GLU A 1078 30.42 -0.74 -0.48
N GLY A 1079 29.21 -0.37 -0.04
CA GLY A 1079 28.01 -1.14 -0.38
C GLY A 1079 27.83 -2.42 0.42
N LYS A 1080 28.53 -2.59 1.55
CA LYS A 1080 28.35 -3.69 2.50
C LYS A 1080 27.44 -3.28 3.66
N ILE A 1081 26.98 -4.25 4.45
CA ILE A 1081 26.31 -4.00 5.73
C ILE A 1081 27.13 -4.61 6.86
N GLU A 1082 27.53 -3.75 7.79
CA GLU A 1082 28.41 -4.06 8.90
C GLU A 1082 27.78 -3.65 10.22
N ARG A 1083 28.12 -4.37 11.28
CA ARG A 1083 27.80 -4.04 12.66
C ARG A 1083 29.03 -3.42 13.31
N TRP A 1084 28.92 -2.19 13.78
CA TRP A 1084 30.00 -1.44 14.43
C TRP A 1084 29.71 -1.28 15.93
N THR A 1085 30.74 -1.40 16.77
CA THR A 1085 30.63 -1.26 18.23
C THR A 1085 31.35 -0.02 18.72
N VAL A 1086 30.63 0.88 19.40
CA VAL A 1086 31.16 2.11 20.01
C VAL A 1086 31.04 1.98 21.54
N PRO A 1087 32.09 1.52 22.25
CA PRO A 1087 32.12 1.48 23.71
C PRO A 1087 32.50 2.85 24.32
N ARG A 1088 32.13 3.08 25.58
CA ARG A 1088 32.53 4.27 26.38
C ARG A 1088 34.06 4.38 26.50
N SER A 1089 34.76 3.25 26.50
CA SER A 1089 36.24 3.17 26.50
C SER A 1089 36.90 3.43 25.15
N TYR A 1090 36.13 3.61 24.06
CA TYR A 1090 36.68 4.12 22.79
C TYR A 1090 36.62 5.65 22.75
N SER A 1091 35.53 6.26 23.25
CA SER A 1091 35.37 7.70 23.33
C SER A 1091 34.33 8.09 24.38
N ARG A 1092 34.56 9.21 25.10
CA ARG A 1092 33.47 9.89 25.83
C ARG A 1092 32.49 10.53 24.85
N GLN A 1093 33.00 11.31 23.88
CA GLN A 1093 32.17 12.07 22.94
C GLN A 1093 31.43 11.16 21.95
N ALA A 1094 32.14 10.25 21.26
CA ALA A 1094 31.50 9.32 20.33
C ALA A 1094 30.55 8.35 21.03
N TYR A 1095 30.73 8.01 22.31
CA TYR A 1095 29.72 7.25 23.07
C TYR A 1095 28.49 8.09 23.40
N LYS A 1096 28.67 9.33 23.88
CA LYS A 1096 27.58 10.30 24.13
C LYS A 1096 26.77 10.54 22.85
N ASP A 1097 27.43 10.75 21.72
CA ASP A 1097 26.81 10.92 20.41
C ASP A 1097 26.17 9.65 19.86
N ALA A 1098 26.81 8.48 20.00
CA ALA A 1098 26.22 7.21 19.56
C ALA A 1098 24.91 6.88 20.29
N ARG A 1099 24.80 7.25 21.58
CA ARG A 1099 23.54 7.16 22.33
C ARG A 1099 22.49 8.18 21.86
N LYS A 1100 22.88 9.28 21.22
CA LYS A 1100 21.99 10.30 20.63
C LYS A 1100 21.71 10.08 19.14
N SER A 1101 22.41 9.15 18.48
CA SER A 1101 22.14 8.77 17.09
C SER A 1101 20.77 8.08 16.94
N SER A 1102 20.13 8.41 15.83
CA SER A 1102 18.83 7.92 15.38
C SER A 1102 19.00 7.06 14.14
N TRP A 1103 17.96 6.28 13.82
CA TRP A 1103 17.88 5.57 12.56
C TRP A 1103 17.92 6.56 11.37
N GLY A 1104 18.73 6.24 10.37
CA GLY A 1104 18.95 7.07 9.20
C GLY A 1104 20.16 7.98 9.32
N ASP A 1105 20.68 8.27 10.51
CA ASP A 1105 21.84 9.16 10.64
C ASP A 1105 23.08 8.62 9.90
N LEU A 1106 23.98 9.52 9.50
CA LEU A 1106 25.33 9.20 9.05
C LEU A 1106 26.27 9.18 10.27
N TRP A 1107 27.27 8.29 10.27
CA TRP A 1107 28.18 8.10 11.39
C TRP A 1107 29.63 8.44 11.02
N ALA A 1108 30.24 9.39 11.72
CA ALA A 1108 31.56 9.94 11.39
C ALA A 1108 32.67 9.69 12.43
N LEU A 1109 32.31 9.30 13.66
CA LEU A 1109 33.22 9.27 14.82
C LEU A 1109 33.92 7.92 15.05
N GLY A 1110 33.99 7.05 14.03
CA GLY A 1110 34.68 5.77 14.11
C GLY A 1110 34.04 4.73 15.05
N ALA A 1111 34.69 3.59 15.22
CA ALA A 1111 34.26 2.52 16.12
C ALA A 1111 35.43 1.61 16.55
N LYS A 1112 35.29 0.91 17.67
CA LYS A 1112 36.34 -0.02 18.16
C LYS A 1112 36.39 -1.33 17.37
N THR A 1113 35.23 -1.86 16.96
CA THR A 1113 35.13 -3.12 16.20
C THR A 1113 34.07 -3.04 15.12
N ARG A 1114 34.29 -3.77 14.01
CA ARG A 1114 33.31 -3.99 12.93
C ARG A 1114 33.19 -5.47 12.59
N ILE A 1115 31.98 -5.93 12.28
CA ILE A 1115 31.65 -7.32 11.94
C ILE A 1115 30.64 -7.33 10.78
N PRO A 1116 30.81 -8.11 9.70
CA PRO A 1116 29.82 -8.19 8.62
C PRO A 1116 28.47 -8.75 9.12
N ARG A 1117 27.35 -8.17 8.69
CA ARG A 1117 26.00 -8.60 9.08
C ARG A 1117 25.36 -9.53 8.04
N ASN A 1118 24.96 -10.73 8.48
CA ASN A 1118 24.17 -11.65 7.67
C ASN A 1118 22.72 -11.14 7.46
N LEU A 1119 22.39 -10.81 6.21
CA LEU A 1119 21.08 -10.26 5.81
C LEU A 1119 20.06 -11.36 5.47
N LYS A 1120 18.78 -11.09 5.75
CA LYS A 1120 17.63 -11.94 5.46
C LYS A 1120 16.82 -11.33 4.32
N ILE A 1121 17.38 -11.44 3.11
CA ILE A 1121 16.87 -10.83 1.88
C ILE A 1121 15.64 -11.58 1.32
N GLY A 1122 15.40 -12.82 1.77
CA GLY A 1122 14.36 -13.69 1.23
C GLY A 1122 14.81 -14.36 -0.06
N ASP A 1123 13.94 -15.18 -0.64
CA ASP A 1123 14.19 -15.90 -1.91
C ASP A 1123 12.94 -15.77 -2.80
N LYS A 1124 13.13 -15.59 -4.11
CA LYS A 1124 12.06 -15.48 -5.11
C LYS A 1124 11.24 -16.77 -5.24
N HIS A 1125 11.89 -17.92 -5.09
CA HIS A 1125 11.26 -19.25 -5.12
C HIS A 1125 11.08 -19.85 -3.72
N GLY A 1126 11.56 -19.17 -2.67
CA GLY A 1126 11.61 -19.69 -1.32
C GLY A 1126 10.24 -19.90 -0.68
N GLU A 1127 10.11 -20.96 0.12
CA GLU A 1127 8.88 -21.24 0.87
C GLU A 1127 8.57 -20.16 1.91
N GLY A 1128 7.34 -19.65 1.94
CA GLY A 1128 6.88 -18.76 3.00
C GLY A 1128 6.92 -19.43 4.38
N LYS A 1129 6.98 -18.66 5.49
CA LYS A 1129 6.96 -19.25 6.85
C LYS A 1129 5.78 -20.20 7.07
N LYS A 1130 4.59 -19.88 6.51
CA LYS A 1130 3.39 -20.72 6.58
C LYS A 1130 3.54 -22.01 5.78
N GLU A 1131 4.07 -21.90 4.56
CA GLU A 1131 4.35 -22.99 3.61
C GLU A 1131 5.38 -23.98 4.21
N ARG A 1132 6.50 -23.47 4.72
CA ARG A 1132 7.53 -24.26 5.42
C ARG A 1132 7.04 -24.89 6.73
N LEU A 1133 6.09 -24.26 7.43
CA LEU A 1133 5.45 -24.86 8.61
C LEU A 1133 4.43 -25.93 8.21
N ALA A 1134 3.71 -25.75 7.10
CA ALA A 1134 2.79 -26.75 6.56
C ALA A 1134 3.55 -27.98 6.04
N ARG A 1135 4.65 -27.80 5.30
CA ARG A 1135 5.53 -28.90 4.89
C ARG A 1135 6.10 -29.63 6.10
N ARG A 1136 6.66 -28.93 7.10
CA ARG A 1136 7.12 -29.56 8.36
C ARG A 1136 6.02 -30.23 9.18
N ALA A 1137 4.75 -29.88 8.96
CA ALA A 1137 3.62 -30.56 9.57
C ALA A 1137 3.22 -31.80 8.76
N ALA A 1138 3.31 -31.75 7.43
CA ALA A 1138 3.13 -32.89 6.52
C ALA A 1138 4.24 -33.93 6.71
N GLU A 1139 5.51 -33.55 6.63
CA GLU A 1139 6.68 -34.42 6.92
C GLU A 1139 6.60 -35.09 8.30
N ARG A 1140 5.96 -34.42 9.27
CA ARG A 1140 5.76 -34.94 10.63
C ARG A 1140 4.52 -35.81 10.77
N ALA A 1141 3.55 -35.68 9.87
CA ALA A 1141 2.42 -36.57 9.75
C ALA A 1141 2.82 -37.84 8.97
N GLU A 1142 3.59 -37.69 7.89
CA GLU A 1142 4.21 -38.78 7.12
C GLU A 1142 5.11 -39.63 8.02
N MET A 1143 6.08 -39.05 8.74
CA MET A 1143 6.87 -39.79 9.73
C MET A 1143 6.05 -40.34 10.93
N ALA A 1144 4.82 -39.89 11.15
CA ALA A 1144 3.94 -40.47 12.16
C ALA A 1144 3.14 -41.68 11.60
N GLU A 1145 2.72 -41.64 10.34
CA GLU A 1145 2.11 -42.78 9.64
C GLU A 1145 3.15 -43.87 9.34
N GLU A 1146 4.36 -43.51 8.91
CA GLU A 1146 5.50 -44.44 8.75
C GLU A 1146 5.87 -45.07 10.09
N GLY A 1147 5.91 -44.30 11.18
CA GLY A 1147 6.15 -44.81 12.53
C GLY A 1147 5.02 -45.67 13.13
N GLU A 1148 3.82 -45.67 12.54
CA GLU A 1148 2.73 -46.61 12.85
C GLU A 1148 2.79 -47.87 11.95
N LEU A 1149 3.34 -47.77 10.73
CA LEU A 1149 3.59 -48.90 9.84
C LEU A 1149 4.81 -49.75 10.29
N GLU A 1150 5.91 -49.11 10.71
CA GLU A 1150 7.09 -49.82 11.23
C GLU A 1150 6.80 -50.60 12.53
N GLN A 1151 5.73 -50.27 13.27
CA GLN A 1151 5.31 -51.02 14.47
C GLN A 1151 4.66 -52.38 14.17
N GLN A 1152 4.50 -52.78 12.91
CA GLN A 1152 3.94 -54.10 12.53
C GLN A 1152 4.91 -55.05 11.83
N THR A 1153 6.18 -54.68 11.66
CA THR A 1153 7.22 -55.57 11.10
C THR A 1153 8.50 -55.57 11.93
N GLU A 1154 8.90 -56.78 12.32
CA GLU A 1154 10.21 -57.17 12.84
C GLU A 1154 10.64 -56.63 14.22
N ALA A 1155 10.35 -57.45 15.24
CA ALA A 1155 11.16 -57.50 16.43
C ALA A 1155 12.56 -58.06 16.11
N SER A 1156 13.57 -57.20 15.95
CA SER A 1156 14.95 -57.46 16.41
C SER A 1156 15.88 -56.25 16.21
N SER A 1157 16.03 -55.43 17.25
CA SER A 1157 17.28 -54.69 17.44
C SER A 1157 17.56 -54.48 18.93
N GLU A 1158 18.72 -54.96 19.39
CA GLU A 1158 19.17 -54.73 20.76
C GLU A 1158 19.53 -53.26 20.96
N TRP A 1159 18.60 -52.52 21.56
CA TRP A 1159 18.86 -51.23 22.19
C TRP A 1159 18.52 -51.36 23.69
N PRO A 1160 19.32 -50.78 24.60
CA PRO A 1160 19.01 -50.83 26.02
C PRO A 1160 17.72 -50.06 26.32
N ASP A 1161 16.74 -50.75 26.91
CA ASP A 1161 15.45 -50.18 27.30
C ASP A 1161 15.66 -49.15 28.43
N LEU A 1162 15.70 -47.86 28.06
CA LEU A 1162 15.76 -46.75 29.01
C LEU A 1162 14.35 -46.24 29.29
N PRO A 1163 13.89 -46.23 30.57
CA PRO A 1163 12.51 -45.88 30.89
C PRO A 1163 12.24 -44.40 30.67
N ILE A 1164 11.72 -44.06 29.49
CA ILE A 1164 11.13 -42.75 29.23
C ILE A 1164 9.85 -42.65 30.09
N PRO A 1165 9.74 -41.68 31.03
CA PRO A 1165 8.56 -41.57 31.87
C PRO A 1165 7.31 -41.30 31.03
N ARG A 1166 6.41 -42.28 30.96
CA ARG A 1166 5.17 -42.19 30.17
C ARG A 1166 4.32 -41.04 30.70
N ARG A 1167 3.95 -40.11 29.81
CA ARG A 1167 3.12 -38.93 30.12
C ARG A 1167 1.79 -39.36 30.76
N GLN A 1168 1.58 -38.96 32.02
CA GLN A 1168 0.22 -38.88 32.56
C GLN A 1168 -0.51 -37.69 31.91
N LYS A 1169 -1.76 -37.90 31.46
CA LYS A 1169 -2.58 -36.85 30.82
C LYS A 1169 -2.86 -35.73 31.84
N GLY A 1170 -2.33 -34.53 31.59
CA GLY A 1170 -2.68 -33.31 32.33
C GLY A 1170 -1.52 -32.50 32.90
N GLN A 1171 -0.33 -33.09 33.10
CA GLN A 1171 0.82 -32.37 33.66
C GLN A 1171 1.74 -31.75 32.60
N THR A 1172 2.09 -30.48 32.80
CA THR A 1172 3.01 -29.74 31.93
C THR A 1172 4.43 -29.79 32.52
N ILE A 1173 5.26 -30.69 31.99
CA ILE A 1173 6.66 -30.84 32.46
C ILE A 1173 7.45 -29.53 32.21
N PRO A 1174 8.14 -28.95 33.22
CA PRO A 1174 8.99 -27.76 33.07
C PRO A 1174 10.06 -27.89 31.98
N SER A 1175 10.51 -26.75 31.44
CA SER A 1175 11.52 -26.71 30.37
C SER A 1175 12.85 -27.33 30.81
N TRP A 1176 13.34 -26.98 32.01
CA TRP A 1176 14.60 -27.47 32.55
C TRP A 1176 14.65 -29.00 32.62
N LYS A 1177 13.57 -29.64 33.08
CA LYS A 1177 13.48 -31.11 33.19
C LYS A 1177 13.52 -31.79 31.81
N LYS A 1178 12.83 -31.23 30.81
CA LYS A 1178 12.94 -31.68 29.40
C LYS A 1178 14.36 -31.52 28.83
N HIS A 1179 15.11 -30.51 29.26
CA HIS A 1179 16.51 -30.32 28.87
C HIS A 1179 17.44 -31.31 29.58
N ALA A 1180 17.23 -31.58 30.87
CA ALA A 1180 17.96 -32.59 31.63
C ALA A 1180 17.77 -34.01 31.05
N ASP A 1181 16.52 -34.40 30.78
CA ASP A 1181 16.19 -35.71 30.19
C ASP A 1181 16.82 -35.87 28.80
N LYS A 1182 16.80 -34.81 27.97
CA LYS A 1182 17.51 -34.81 26.68
C LYS A 1182 19.03 -34.87 26.82
N LYS A 1183 19.61 -34.26 27.86
CA LYS A 1183 21.06 -34.33 28.15
C LYS A 1183 21.46 -35.76 28.55
N LYS A 1184 20.67 -36.41 29.41
CA LYS A 1184 20.84 -37.83 29.79
C LYS A 1184 20.72 -38.76 28.58
N LEU A 1185 19.70 -38.60 27.73
CA LEU A 1185 19.53 -39.42 26.52
C LEU A 1185 20.71 -39.26 25.53
N ARG A 1186 21.23 -38.04 25.36
CA ARG A 1186 22.44 -37.77 24.55
C ARG A 1186 23.70 -38.39 25.13
N GLN A 1187 23.85 -38.42 26.46
CA GLN A 1187 24.98 -39.08 27.12
C GLN A 1187 24.89 -40.60 27.00
N ALA A 1188 23.69 -41.19 27.16
CA ALA A 1188 23.47 -42.62 27.01
C ALA A 1188 23.73 -43.09 25.56
N THR A 1189 23.19 -42.38 24.57
CA THR A 1189 23.48 -42.68 23.15
C THR A 1189 24.96 -42.51 22.81
N LYS A 1190 25.62 -41.46 23.29
CA LYS A 1190 27.08 -41.28 23.08
C LYS A 1190 27.92 -42.40 23.73
N LYS A 1191 27.52 -42.91 24.90
CA LYS A 1191 28.14 -44.09 25.54
C LYS A 1191 27.89 -45.37 24.72
N HIS A 1192 26.67 -45.57 24.22
CA HIS A 1192 26.34 -46.74 23.39
C HIS A 1192 27.12 -46.74 22.06
N THR A 1193 27.25 -45.59 21.38
CA THR A 1193 28.08 -45.49 20.17
C THR A 1193 29.57 -45.69 20.46
N ALA A 1194 30.08 -45.20 21.60
CA ALA A 1194 31.47 -45.43 21.99
C ALA A 1194 31.76 -46.91 22.31
N ALA A 1195 30.84 -47.59 23.00
CA ALA A 1195 30.95 -49.02 23.28
C ALA A 1195 30.91 -49.87 22.00
N LYS A 1196 30.08 -49.49 21.02
CA LYS A 1196 30.00 -50.21 19.74
C LYS A 1196 31.26 -50.05 18.89
N VAL A 1197 31.83 -48.84 18.81
CA VAL A 1197 33.12 -48.60 18.16
C VAL A 1197 34.25 -49.40 18.84
N ALA A 1198 34.26 -49.45 20.17
CA ALA A 1198 35.24 -50.25 20.92
C ALA A 1198 35.10 -51.78 20.74
N GLN A 1199 33.92 -52.27 20.32
CA GLN A 1199 33.72 -53.67 19.92
C GLN A 1199 34.22 -53.92 18.48
N ASP A 1200 33.93 -53.01 17.55
CA ASP A 1200 34.40 -53.13 16.16
C ASP A 1200 35.94 -53.04 16.06
N ASP A 1201 36.60 -52.20 16.85
CA ASP A 1201 38.07 -52.11 16.95
C ASP A 1201 38.73 -53.36 17.56
N SER A 1202 37.96 -54.28 18.16
CA SER A 1202 38.47 -55.55 18.71
C SER A 1202 38.41 -56.74 17.73
N LEU A 1203 37.95 -56.49 16.50
CA LEU A 1203 37.77 -57.47 15.42
C LEU A 1203 38.65 -57.20 14.17
N ILE A 1204 39.69 -56.38 14.34
CA ILE A 1204 40.70 -56.04 13.31
C ILE A 1204 42.08 -56.53 13.74
#